data_AF-A0A7W3MVZ5-F1
#
_entry.id   AF-A0A7W3MVZ5-F1
#
_cell.length_a   1.000
_cell.length_b   1.000
_cell.length_c   1.000
_cell.angle_alpha   90.00
_cell.angle_beta   90.00
_cell.angle_gamma   90.00
#
_symmetry.space_group_name_H-M   'P 1'
#
loop_
_entity.id
_entity.type
_entity.pdbx_description
1 polymer ?
#
loop_
_entity_poly.entity_id
_entity_poly.type
_entity_poly.pdbx_seq_one_letter_code
_entity_poly.pdbx_strand_id
1 'polypeptide(L)'
;MARPSSLSEEHRRQERERLQTLLRGIAQQETAKLHSGASTWSWWLEVAARHGRYGFDNTLLINAQRPAATEVRSYEEWKARGRQVRKGETRIRILSLRGNPRSVFDLSQTDGSTADPPEAVTPAQAWELLRRLAVSQGLQVDRGSRWPYIGPPGRLLKIPADLDDGAAATLLAHQLGHLQLHGGRHDGLDGDPAACHGVRRVEADSVAHLLLAHLGLESAGMDFPAVARWAGTDVRANPLIAIRTVGDRILRTAAQLRRRLDGLPNVGSSAGARTVSAARQPSETSPTRVSRNELAAVHHAAQRFFLSQCTGSWVPAYLNDRGFGADIQRQWEIGYAPKSWRNLTDHLRRLGHSDETILASGLARRRRRDGGLYDTFRDRAMFAIRDPEGSIAGFIGRLPTGGEGPKYLNSTQTPLFRKGELLFGLHEVRDRLAAGARPVLVEGPLDAIAVNAAAPRRYAAVAPSGTALTRKQLEALGRLVDLRRTGLIIALDGDPAGQAAVERAWPVLAEVPGPVDIAALPSGQDPADLLHHHGPAAVQEALERTVPLPDFVLNTTIERAGGALKSPEDRMAAVRAAAGVIARLPPRQVAHQVAHIAQHLNVEPAIVTDALTTAVTSPASRAVDLARQDFPHPPRPSAPTDHSPAPTRPTRPRPQHTKQL
;
A
#
# COMPACT_ATOMS: atom_id res chain seq x y z
N MET A 1 -16.70 32.24 -34.77
CA MET A 1 -15.40 31.59 -34.54
C MET A 1 -15.29 30.41 -35.48
N ALA A 2 -14.46 30.50 -36.52
CA ALA A 2 -14.27 29.43 -37.50
C ALA A 2 -13.58 28.22 -36.85
N ARG A 3 -14.10 27.01 -37.06
CA ARG A 3 -13.41 25.76 -36.68
C ARG A 3 -12.08 25.70 -37.43
N PRO A 4 -10.95 25.33 -36.78
CA PRO A 4 -9.67 25.17 -37.47
C PRO A 4 -9.81 24.14 -38.60
N SER A 5 -9.18 24.41 -39.76
CA SER A 5 -9.24 23.52 -40.93
C SER A 5 -8.57 22.17 -40.62
N SER A 6 -9.12 21.08 -41.15
CA SER A 6 -8.62 19.70 -40.97
C SER A 6 -7.13 19.55 -41.33
N LEU A 7 -6.66 20.26 -42.35
CA LEU A 7 -5.25 20.34 -42.75
C LEU A 7 -4.33 20.92 -41.66
N SER A 8 -4.84 21.85 -40.82
CA SER A 8 -4.08 22.42 -39.71
C SER A 8 -3.94 21.45 -38.54
N GLU A 9 -4.95 20.62 -38.29
CA GLU A 9 -4.93 19.61 -37.22
C GLU A 9 -4.01 18.44 -37.57
N GLU A 10 -4.03 18.00 -38.82
CA GLU A 10 -3.15 16.94 -39.31
C GLU A 10 -1.68 17.36 -39.26
N HIS A 11 -1.34 18.57 -39.71
CA HIS A 11 0.02 19.10 -39.59
C HIS A 11 0.47 19.21 -38.12
N ARG A 12 -0.39 19.69 -37.21
CA ARG A 12 -0.06 19.74 -35.76
C ARG A 12 0.15 18.34 -35.19
N ARG A 13 -0.62 17.35 -35.65
CA ARG A 13 -0.48 15.96 -35.23
C ARG A 13 0.85 15.38 -35.71
N GLN A 14 1.19 15.54 -36.98
CA GLN A 14 2.46 15.06 -37.55
C GLN A 14 3.66 15.73 -36.87
N GLU A 15 3.61 17.03 -36.63
CA GLU A 15 4.67 17.76 -35.91
C GLU A 15 4.83 17.26 -34.47
N ARG A 16 3.72 16.98 -33.79
CA ARG A 16 3.74 16.40 -32.44
C ARG A 16 4.36 15.01 -32.42
N GLU A 17 4.01 14.17 -33.40
CA GLU A 17 4.56 12.81 -33.55
C GLU A 17 6.07 12.86 -33.85
N ARG A 18 6.52 13.75 -34.74
CA ARG A 18 7.95 13.98 -35.02
C ARG A 18 8.72 14.41 -33.76
N LEU A 19 8.19 15.39 -33.03
CA LEU A 19 8.82 15.87 -31.80
C LEU A 19 8.85 14.79 -30.72
N GLN A 20 7.80 13.96 -30.61
CA GLN A 20 7.79 12.83 -29.69
C GLN A 20 8.87 11.80 -30.03
N THR A 21 9.04 11.46 -31.30
CA THR A 21 10.08 10.53 -31.77
C THR A 21 11.48 11.08 -31.49
N LEU A 22 11.72 12.37 -31.79
CA LEU A 22 12.99 13.03 -31.53
C LEU A 22 13.37 12.98 -30.04
N LEU A 23 12.44 13.35 -29.15
CA LEU A 23 12.69 13.34 -27.71
C LEU A 23 12.96 11.93 -27.18
N ARG A 24 12.24 10.91 -27.66
CA ARG A 24 12.54 9.52 -27.29
C ARG A 24 13.93 9.08 -27.76
N GLY A 25 14.33 9.49 -28.97
CA GLY A 25 15.67 9.23 -29.49
C GLY A 25 16.77 9.86 -28.63
N ILE A 26 16.62 11.12 -28.23
CA ILE A 26 17.58 11.79 -27.34
C ILE A 26 17.66 11.06 -26.00
N ALA A 27 16.53 10.74 -25.36
CA ALA A 27 16.52 10.03 -24.09
C ALA A 27 17.21 8.66 -24.19
N GLN A 28 16.99 7.93 -25.30
CA GLN A 28 17.65 6.65 -25.55
C GLN A 28 19.17 6.82 -25.74
N GLN A 29 19.61 7.85 -26.47
CA GLN A 29 21.03 8.16 -26.66
C GLN A 29 21.72 8.52 -25.33
N GLU A 30 21.10 9.34 -24.50
CA GLU A 30 21.63 9.67 -23.17
C GLU A 30 21.67 8.45 -22.25
N THR A 31 20.67 7.56 -22.34
CA THR A 31 20.69 6.29 -21.59
C THR A 31 21.83 5.39 -22.07
N ALA A 32 22.14 5.38 -23.37
CA ALA A 32 23.26 4.63 -23.92
C ALA A 32 24.62 5.16 -23.44
N LYS A 33 24.76 6.48 -23.22
CA LYS A 33 25.96 7.06 -22.62
C LYS A 33 26.20 6.58 -21.18
N LEU A 34 25.12 6.39 -20.41
CA LEU A 34 25.21 5.78 -19.08
C LEU A 34 25.70 4.33 -19.17
N HIS A 35 25.15 3.55 -20.11
CA HIS A 35 25.55 2.16 -20.31
C HIS A 35 27.02 2.02 -20.73
N SER A 36 27.47 2.83 -21.69
CA SER A 36 28.85 2.79 -22.21
C SER A 36 29.89 3.38 -21.26
N GLY A 37 29.47 4.06 -20.20
CA GLY A 37 30.37 4.76 -19.28
C GLY A 37 30.80 6.15 -19.75
N ALA A 38 30.29 6.64 -20.89
CA ALA A 38 30.48 8.03 -21.32
C ALA A 38 29.83 9.04 -20.36
N SER A 39 28.88 8.58 -19.53
CA SER A 39 28.35 9.31 -18.38
C SER A 39 28.25 8.35 -17.20
N THR A 40 28.56 8.82 -15.99
CA THR A 40 28.54 7.98 -14.79
C THR A 40 27.14 7.93 -14.18
N TRP A 41 26.88 6.89 -13.39
CA TRP A 41 25.62 6.80 -12.64
C TRP A 41 25.51 7.90 -11.58
N SER A 42 26.61 8.22 -10.90
CA SER A 42 26.69 9.33 -9.94
C SER A 42 26.33 10.67 -10.58
N TRP A 43 26.82 10.94 -11.79
CA TRP A 43 26.42 12.12 -12.55
C TRP A 43 24.91 12.16 -12.80
N TRP A 44 24.30 11.03 -13.17
CA TRP A 44 22.85 10.97 -13.35
C TRP A 44 22.11 11.24 -12.03
N LEU A 45 22.61 10.74 -10.90
CA LEU A 45 22.02 10.98 -9.58
C LEU A 45 22.05 12.47 -9.19
N GLU A 46 23.12 13.19 -9.52
CA GLU A 46 23.19 14.65 -9.33
C GLU A 46 22.13 15.39 -10.17
N VAL A 47 21.94 14.98 -11.42
CA VAL A 47 20.88 15.51 -12.29
C VAL A 47 19.50 15.16 -11.74
N ALA A 48 19.32 13.93 -11.26
CA ALA A 48 18.08 13.43 -10.67
C ALA A 48 17.74 14.12 -9.34
N ALA A 49 18.72 14.55 -8.55
CA ALA A 49 18.49 15.33 -7.33
C ALA A 49 17.75 16.65 -7.64
N ARG A 50 18.13 17.30 -8.75
CA ARG A 50 17.50 18.54 -9.26
C ARG A 50 16.17 18.29 -9.97
N HIS A 51 16.13 17.31 -10.89
CA HIS A 51 15.06 17.17 -11.89
C HIS A 51 14.25 15.87 -11.79
N GLY A 52 14.53 15.02 -10.81
CA GLY A 52 13.97 13.66 -10.68
C GLY A 52 12.45 13.56 -10.63
N ARG A 53 11.76 14.66 -10.27
CA ARG A 53 10.29 14.73 -10.27
C ARG A 53 9.64 14.52 -11.64
N TYR A 54 10.41 14.66 -12.72
CA TYR A 54 9.93 14.49 -14.08
C TYR A 54 10.07 13.05 -14.61
N GLY A 55 10.66 12.12 -13.83
CA GLY A 55 10.91 10.74 -14.25
C GLY A 55 12.22 10.58 -15.02
N PHE A 56 12.65 9.33 -15.24
CA PHE A 56 13.99 9.01 -15.75
C PHE A 56 14.31 9.70 -17.08
N ASP A 57 13.52 9.45 -18.13
CA ASP A 57 13.76 10.02 -19.46
C ASP A 57 13.85 11.56 -19.43
N ASN A 58 12.97 12.20 -18.65
CA ASN A 58 12.92 13.65 -18.61
C ASN A 58 14.10 14.26 -17.84
N THR A 59 14.70 13.56 -16.87
CA THR A 59 15.94 14.04 -16.23
C THR A 59 17.06 14.17 -17.25
N LEU A 60 17.21 13.16 -18.12
CA LEU A 60 18.17 13.18 -19.21
C LEU A 60 17.83 14.24 -20.25
N LEU A 61 16.56 14.36 -20.65
CA LEU A 61 16.12 15.35 -21.64
C LEU A 61 16.34 16.79 -21.18
N ILE A 62 16.05 17.09 -19.92
CA ILE A 62 16.28 18.42 -19.35
C ILE A 62 17.77 18.74 -19.42
N ASN A 63 18.62 17.81 -18.97
CA ASN A 63 20.06 18.03 -18.96
C ASN A 63 20.65 18.12 -20.36
N ALA A 64 20.22 17.29 -21.31
CA ALA A 64 20.68 17.32 -22.69
C ALA A 64 20.37 18.66 -23.40
N GLN A 65 19.27 19.31 -23.04
CA GLN A 65 18.88 20.61 -23.60
C GLN A 65 19.46 21.80 -22.82
N ARG A 66 19.65 21.65 -21.51
CA ARG A 66 20.17 22.71 -20.63
C ARG A 66 20.91 22.10 -19.42
N PRO A 67 22.22 21.79 -19.55
CA PRO A 67 22.99 21.17 -18.47
C PRO A 67 23.06 22.00 -17.18
N ALA A 68 23.06 23.32 -17.32
CA ALA A 68 23.10 24.26 -16.19
C ALA A 68 21.73 24.52 -15.54
N ALA A 69 20.68 23.77 -15.89
CA ALA A 69 19.35 23.94 -15.32
C ALA A 69 19.35 23.57 -13.82
N THR A 70 18.85 24.48 -12.98
CA THR A 70 18.83 24.34 -11.51
C THR A 70 17.44 23.95 -11.02
N GLU A 71 16.41 24.66 -11.46
CA GLU A 71 15.02 24.36 -11.15
C GLU A 71 14.17 24.60 -12.39
N VAL A 72 13.52 23.55 -12.89
CA VAL A 72 12.73 23.61 -14.12
C VAL A 72 11.27 23.44 -13.81
N ARG A 73 10.38 24.30 -14.30
CA ARG A 73 8.90 24.26 -14.12
C ARG A 73 8.16 24.60 -15.41
N SER A 74 6.89 24.20 -15.49
CA SER A 74 6.00 24.71 -16.54
C SER A 74 5.74 26.21 -16.36
N TYR A 75 5.33 26.87 -17.45
CA TYR A 75 4.95 28.29 -17.42
C TYR A 75 3.91 28.60 -16.33
N GLU A 76 2.86 27.79 -16.22
CA GLU A 76 1.81 27.96 -15.21
C GLU A 76 2.32 27.76 -13.78
N GLU A 77 3.25 26.84 -13.56
CA GLU A 77 3.87 26.62 -12.24
C GLU A 77 4.76 27.79 -11.81
N TRP A 78 5.44 28.46 -12.76
CA TRP A 78 6.19 29.68 -12.49
C TRP A 78 5.28 30.85 -12.18
N LYS A 79 4.23 31.02 -12.99
CA LYS A 79 3.20 32.04 -12.78
C LYS A 79 2.54 31.90 -11.40
N ALA A 80 2.25 30.67 -10.96
CA ALA A 80 1.72 30.38 -9.63
C ALA A 80 2.69 30.74 -8.48
N ARG A 81 3.98 30.90 -8.76
CA ARG A 81 5.03 31.34 -7.83
C ARG A 81 5.32 32.83 -7.93
N GLY A 82 4.53 33.59 -8.70
CA GLY A 82 4.77 35.01 -8.92
C GLY A 82 5.98 35.31 -9.80
N ARG A 83 6.48 34.32 -10.56
CA ARG A 83 7.56 34.52 -11.54
C ARG A 83 7.02 34.46 -12.96
N GLN A 84 7.64 35.23 -13.85
CA GLN A 84 7.23 35.32 -15.26
C GLN A 84 8.37 34.84 -16.16
N VAL A 85 8.07 33.93 -17.10
CA VAL A 85 9.07 33.53 -18.11
C VAL A 85 9.31 34.69 -19.07
N ARG A 86 10.58 35.05 -19.29
CA ARG A 86 10.97 36.13 -20.21
C ARG A 86 10.55 35.81 -21.64
N LYS A 87 10.11 36.83 -22.38
CA LYS A 87 9.71 36.68 -23.78
C LYS A 87 10.92 36.28 -24.62
N GLY A 88 10.76 35.26 -25.47
CA GLY A 88 11.81 34.77 -26.37
C GLY A 88 12.70 33.66 -25.79
N GLU A 89 12.51 33.30 -24.51
CA GLU A 89 13.27 32.21 -23.88
C GLU A 89 13.04 30.85 -24.55
N THR A 90 14.14 30.12 -24.76
CA THR A 90 14.10 28.78 -25.35
C THR A 90 13.47 27.79 -24.38
N ARG A 91 12.36 27.18 -24.79
CA ARG A 91 11.68 26.13 -24.03
C ARG A 91 12.51 24.85 -23.94
N ILE A 92 12.55 24.25 -22.76
CA ILE A 92 13.04 22.89 -22.55
C ILE A 92 11.87 21.93 -22.80
N ARG A 93 12.07 20.93 -23.65
CA ARG A 93 11.05 19.95 -24.02
C ARG A 93 11.13 18.71 -23.15
N ILE A 94 10.01 18.32 -22.56
CA ILE A 94 9.85 17.09 -21.78
C ILE A 94 8.69 16.26 -22.33
N LEU A 95 8.62 14.99 -21.97
CA LEU A 95 7.50 14.10 -22.28
C LEU A 95 6.54 14.03 -21.09
N SER A 96 5.24 14.22 -21.32
CA SER A 96 4.21 13.95 -20.32
C SER A 96 4.06 12.45 -20.05
N LEU A 97 3.28 12.07 -19.02
CA LEU A 97 2.95 10.67 -18.74
C LEU A 97 2.31 9.93 -19.93
N ARG A 98 1.56 10.64 -20.78
CA ARG A 98 0.97 10.09 -22.02
C ARG A 98 1.93 10.13 -23.21
N GLY A 99 3.20 10.50 -23.01
CA GLY A 99 4.21 10.65 -24.06
C GLY A 99 4.10 11.92 -24.91
N ASN A 100 3.14 12.81 -24.64
CA ASN A 100 3.01 14.06 -25.38
C ASN A 100 4.11 15.06 -24.98
N PRO A 101 4.77 15.74 -25.94
CA PRO A 101 5.72 16.82 -25.66
C PRO A 101 5.10 17.97 -24.87
N ARG A 102 5.81 18.47 -23.86
CA ARG A 102 5.46 19.65 -23.06
C ARG A 102 6.66 20.59 -22.95
N SER A 103 6.39 21.84 -22.63
CA SER A 103 7.39 22.88 -22.46
C SER A 103 7.55 23.23 -20.99
N VAL A 104 8.78 23.29 -20.55
CA VAL A 104 9.19 23.76 -19.22
C VAL A 104 10.34 24.75 -19.37
N PHE A 105 10.59 25.53 -18.32
CA PHE A 105 11.55 26.62 -18.28
C PHE A 105 12.33 26.57 -16.98
N ASP A 106 13.61 26.86 -17.05
CA ASP A 106 14.49 26.95 -15.89
C ASP A 106 14.27 28.27 -15.12
N LEU A 107 14.60 28.27 -13.82
CA LEU A 107 14.54 29.44 -12.94
C LEU A 107 15.28 30.65 -13.54
N SER A 108 16.44 30.43 -14.16
CA SER A 108 17.25 31.49 -14.78
C SER A 108 16.56 32.16 -15.97
N GLN A 109 15.48 31.57 -16.51
CA GLN A 109 14.67 32.09 -17.62
C GLN A 109 13.47 32.93 -17.16
N THR A 110 13.37 33.20 -15.85
CA THR A 110 12.21 33.85 -15.26
C THR A 110 12.61 35.05 -14.40
N ASP A 111 11.76 36.09 -14.43
CA ASP A 111 11.91 37.29 -13.62
C ASP A 111 11.19 37.13 -12.27
N GLY A 112 11.70 37.78 -11.22
CA GLY A 112 11.15 37.79 -9.86
C GLY A 112 12.23 37.66 -8.79
N SER A 113 11.93 37.99 -7.54
CA SER A 113 12.87 37.81 -6.42
C SER A 113 13.14 36.33 -6.13
N THR A 114 14.39 36.01 -5.79
CA THR A 114 14.77 34.70 -5.26
C THR A 114 14.35 34.62 -3.80
N ALA A 115 13.61 33.58 -3.43
CA ALA A 115 13.45 33.25 -2.02
C ALA A 115 14.82 32.87 -1.45
N ASP A 116 15.06 33.18 -0.18
CA ASP A 116 16.28 32.73 0.49
C ASP A 116 16.38 31.20 0.40
N PRO A 117 17.58 30.66 0.13
CA PRO A 117 17.76 29.22 0.15
C PRO A 117 17.36 28.69 1.54
N PRO A 118 16.70 27.52 1.62
CA PRO A 118 16.37 26.93 2.91
C PRO A 118 17.64 26.75 3.73
N GLU A 119 17.52 26.98 5.04
CA GLU A 119 18.61 26.79 5.99
C GLU A 119 19.17 25.37 5.87
N ALA A 120 20.49 25.25 5.78
CA ALA A 120 21.16 23.97 5.59
C ALA A 120 20.95 23.06 6.81
N VAL A 121 20.46 21.84 6.58
CA VAL A 121 20.25 20.86 7.65
C VAL A 121 21.61 20.29 8.07
N THR A 122 21.91 20.32 9.36
CA THR A 122 23.15 19.72 9.88
C THR A 122 23.09 18.18 9.84
N PRO A 123 24.23 17.47 9.80
CA PRO A 123 24.24 16.01 9.88
C PRO A 123 23.45 15.43 11.05
N ALA A 124 23.51 16.06 12.23
CA ALA A 124 22.75 15.68 13.41
C ALA A 124 21.23 15.82 13.21
N GLN A 125 20.79 16.93 12.60
CA GLN A 125 19.38 17.14 12.27
C GLN A 125 18.88 16.15 11.21
N ALA A 126 19.70 15.86 10.20
CA ALA A 126 19.39 14.88 9.16
C ALA A 126 19.26 13.47 9.75
N TRP A 127 20.19 13.06 10.61
CA TRP A 127 20.10 11.83 11.37
C TRP A 127 18.76 11.73 12.12
N GLU A 128 18.40 12.76 12.89
CA GLU A 128 17.15 12.75 13.66
C GLU A 128 15.90 12.72 12.78
N LEU A 129 15.91 13.44 11.64
CA LEU A 129 14.83 13.41 10.66
C LEU A 129 14.67 12.01 10.03
N LEU A 130 15.76 11.37 9.64
CA LEU A 130 15.76 10.01 9.10
C LEU A 130 15.37 8.97 10.16
N ARG A 131 15.80 9.14 11.41
CA ARG A 131 15.38 8.31 12.55
C ARG A 131 13.89 8.41 12.79
N ARG A 132 13.33 9.63 12.79
CA ARG A 132 11.87 9.86 12.89
C ARG A 132 11.14 9.27 11.70
N LEU A 133 11.70 9.38 10.49
CA LEU A 133 11.14 8.73 9.31
C LEU A 133 11.10 7.21 9.49
N ALA A 134 12.16 6.58 9.98
CA ALA A 134 12.19 5.15 10.27
C ALA A 134 11.14 4.76 11.34
N VAL A 135 11.06 5.52 12.44
CA VAL A 135 10.07 5.31 13.51
C VAL A 135 8.63 5.47 13.00
N SER A 136 8.37 6.46 12.14
CA SER A 136 7.06 6.65 11.52
C SER A 136 6.62 5.47 10.64
N GLN A 137 7.57 4.64 10.21
CA GLN A 137 7.34 3.41 9.46
C GLN A 137 7.25 2.17 10.36
N GLY A 138 7.24 2.37 11.69
CA GLY A 138 7.12 1.31 12.68
C GLY A 138 8.43 0.58 12.97
N LEU A 139 9.57 1.17 12.63
CA LEU A 139 10.91 0.64 12.91
C LEU A 139 11.45 1.21 14.23
N GLN A 140 12.24 0.42 14.94
CA GLN A 140 13.08 0.91 16.03
C GLN A 140 14.50 1.08 15.48
N VAL A 141 15.12 2.22 15.76
CA VAL A 141 16.51 2.48 15.41
C VAL A 141 17.30 2.48 16.70
N ASP A 142 18.28 1.58 16.80
CA ASP A 142 19.19 1.48 17.92
C ASP A 142 20.59 1.93 17.50
N ARG A 143 21.12 2.94 18.19
CA ARG A 143 22.48 3.45 18.02
C ARG A 143 23.23 3.29 19.35
N GLY A 144 23.58 2.04 19.67
CA GLY A 144 24.38 1.69 20.86
C GLY A 144 23.66 1.76 22.21
N SER A 145 22.33 1.68 22.24
CA SER A 145 21.57 1.67 23.50
C SER A 145 21.62 0.28 24.16
N ARG A 146 21.86 0.23 25.49
CA ARG A 146 21.92 -1.02 26.28
C ARG A 146 20.55 -1.67 26.58
N TRP A 147 19.47 -1.16 26.00
CA TRP A 147 18.12 -1.62 26.30
C TRP A 147 17.70 -2.78 25.38
N PRO A 148 17.26 -3.94 25.92
CA PRO A 148 16.84 -5.05 25.10
C PRO A 148 15.60 -4.68 24.29
N TYR A 149 15.64 -4.97 22.99
CA TYR A 149 14.51 -4.79 22.09
C TYR A 149 13.38 -5.78 22.43
N ILE A 150 12.19 -5.27 22.77
CA ILE A 150 10.99 -6.07 23.12
C ILE A 150 9.90 -5.96 22.04
N GLY A 151 10.30 -5.73 20.78
CA GLY A 151 9.38 -5.62 19.64
C GLY A 151 9.45 -6.83 18.70
N PRO A 152 8.59 -6.87 17.66
CA PRO A 152 8.55 -7.98 16.70
C PRO A 152 9.87 -8.11 15.89
N PRO A 153 10.33 -9.33 15.58
CA PRO A 153 11.57 -9.55 14.83
C PRO A 153 11.55 -8.84 13.47
N GLY A 154 12.71 -8.35 13.03
CA GLY A 154 12.86 -7.67 11.72
C GLY A 154 12.38 -6.22 11.67
N ARG A 155 12.20 -5.57 12.84
CA ARG A 155 11.89 -4.14 12.94
C ARG A 155 12.92 -3.33 13.73
N LEU A 156 14.08 -3.91 14.03
CA LEU A 156 15.20 -3.24 14.69
C LEU A 156 16.30 -2.96 13.67
N LEU A 157 16.61 -1.68 13.46
CA LEU A 157 17.77 -1.23 12.71
C LEU A 157 18.90 -0.90 13.69
N LYS A 158 19.98 -1.67 13.65
CA LYS A 158 21.19 -1.40 14.43
C LYS A 158 22.12 -0.51 13.62
N ILE A 159 22.47 0.64 14.18
CA ILE A 159 23.45 1.58 13.65
C ILE A 159 24.63 1.60 14.63
N PRO A 160 25.87 1.35 14.19
CA PRO A 160 27.03 1.38 15.08
C PRO A 160 27.15 2.74 15.80
N ALA A 161 27.46 2.71 17.08
CA ALA A 161 27.48 3.91 17.93
C ALA A 161 28.70 4.81 17.68
N ASP A 162 29.75 4.24 17.09
CA ASP A 162 31.02 4.87 16.73
C ASP A 162 30.97 5.67 15.42
N LEU A 163 29.93 5.48 14.60
CA LEU A 163 29.73 6.30 13.40
C LEU A 163 29.37 7.74 13.79
N ASP A 164 29.94 8.72 13.08
CA ASP A 164 29.48 10.11 13.14
C ASP A 164 28.05 10.26 12.59
N ASP A 165 27.40 11.40 12.84
CA ASP A 165 26.00 11.63 12.47
C ASP A 165 25.76 11.57 10.95
N GLY A 166 26.74 11.97 10.13
CA GLY A 166 26.63 11.91 8.68
C GLY A 166 26.71 10.48 8.15
N ALA A 167 27.67 9.70 8.66
CA ALA A 167 27.81 8.28 8.35
C ALA A 167 26.61 7.47 8.86
N ALA A 168 26.11 7.77 10.05
CA ALA A 168 24.91 7.16 10.62
C ALA A 168 23.65 7.50 9.79
N ALA A 169 23.47 8.76 9.39
CA ALA A 169 22.39 9.19 8.50
C ALA A 169 22.46 8.48 7.14
N THR A 170 23.66 8.34 6.59
CA THR A 170 23.92 7.65 5.32
C THR A 170 23.52 6.18 5.39
N LEU A 171 24.00 5.46 6.40
CA LEU A 171 23.64 4.06 6.61
C LEU A 171 22.14 3.88 6.83
N LEU A 172 21.51 4.75 7.61
CA LEU A 172 20.07 4.69 7.84
C LEU A 172 19.26 4.96 6.57
N ALA A 173 19.66 5.93 5.75
CA ALA A 173 19.03 6.21 4.46
C ALA A 173 19.16 5.02 3.50
N HIS A 174 20.31 4.35 3.48
CA HIS A 174 20.54 3.12 2.71
C HIS A 174 19.59 2.00 3.15
N GLN A 175 19.51 1.74 4.46
CA GLN A 175 18.62 0.71 5.00
C GLN A 175 17.14 1.01 4.71
N LEU A 176 16.71 2.29 4.80
CA LEU A 176 15.38 2.71 4.37
C LEU A 176 15.13 2.45 2.88
N GLY A 177 16.15 2.62 2.04
CA GLY A 177 16.13 2.24 0.63
C GLY A 177 15.81 0.76 0.45
N HIS A 178 16.58 -0.13 1.09
CA HIS A 178 16.34 -1.58 1.03
C HIS A 178 14.95 -1.98 1.52
N LEU A 179 14.50 -1.42 2.63
CA LEU A 179 13.18 -1.70 3.19
C LEU A 179 12.06 -1.35 2.20
N GLN A 180 12.18 -0.22 1.50
CA GLN A 180 11.16 0.26 0.58
C GLN A 180 11.21 -0.45 -0.79
N LEU A 181 12.39 -0.91 -1.22
CA LEU A 181 12.62 -1.53 -2.53
C LEU A 181 12.51 -3.07 -2.54
N HIS A 182 12.88 -3.74 -1.45
CA HIS A 182 13.06 -5.20 -1.43
C HIS A 182 12.25 -5.91 -0.33
N GLY A 183 11.12 -5.34 0.08
CA GLY A 183 10.10 -6.05 0.86
C GLY A 183 10.50 -6.37 2.31
N GLY A 184 11.23 -5.47 2.98
CA GLY A 184 11.49 -5.60 4.43
C GLY A 184 12.68 -6.46 4.83
N ARG A 185 13.44 -7.04 3.89
CA ARG A 185 14.78 -7.55 4.17
C ARG A 185 15.75 -6.36 4.26
N HIS A 186 15.87 -5.78 5.46
CA HIS A 186 17.07 -5.02 5.86
C HIS A 186 18.24 -6.00 6.00
N ASP A 187 19.47 -5.51 5.90
CA ASP A 187 20.65 -6.30 6.24
C ASP A 187 20.56 -6.65 7.73
N GLY A 188 20.09 -7.86 8.00
CA GLY A 188 19.73 -8.28 9.34
C GLY A 188 20.99 -8.58 10.13
N LEU A 189 21.19 -7.83 11.21
CA LEU A 189 21.67 -8.24 12.55
C LEU A 189 22.98 -9.04 12.71
N ASP A 190 23.60 -9.56 11.65
CA ASP A 190 24.88 -10.28 11.65
C ASP A 190 25.80 -9.88 10.47
N GLY A 191 25.41 -8.86 9.68
CA GLY A 191 26.26 -8.34 8.60
C GLY A 191 26.60 -9.40 7.55
N ASP A 192 25.60 -9.94 6.85
CA ASP A 192 25.84 -10.75 5.65
C ASP A 192 26.03 -9.84 4.41
N PRO A 193 27.28 -9.51 4.01
CA PRO A 193 27.56 -8.73 2.81
C PRO A 193 27.07 -9.41 1.52
N ALA A 194 26.69 -10.70 1.54
CA ALA A 194 26.14 -11.37 0.37
C ALA A 194 24.70 -10.95 0.04
N ALA A 195 23.97 -10.24 0.92
CA ALA A 195 22.61 -9.77 0.63
C ALA A 195 22.55 -8.41 -0.10
N CYS A 196 23.60 -7.58 0.03
CA CYS A 196 23.71 -6.22 -0.50
C CYS A 196 24.76 -6.15 -1.63
N HIS A 197 24.42 -6.72 -2.79
CA HIS A 197 25.28 -6.71 -3.97
C HIS A 197 24.51 -6.40 -5.26
N GLY A 198 25.25 -6.11 -6.33
CA GLY A 198 24.71 -5.88 -7.66
C GLY A 198 23.69 -4.74 -7.70
N VAL A 199 22.61 -4.93 -8.45
CA VAL A 199 21.59 -3.90 -8.67
C VAL A 199 20.87 -3.49 -7.38
N ARG A 200 20.71 -4.38 -6.39
CA ARG A 200 20.02 -4.06 -5.14
C ARG A 200 20.77 -3.00 -4.33
N ARG A 201 22.10 -3.12 -4.26
CA ARG A 201 22.95 -2.12 -3.62
C ARG A 201 22.88 -0.78 -4.36
N VAL A 202 23.01 -0.80 -5.68
CA VAL A 202 22.88 0.41 -6.51
C VAL A 202 21.57 1.12 -6.26
N GLU A 203 20.45 0.40 -6.16
CA GLU A 203 19.15 0.99 -5.90
C GLU A 203 19.04 1.63 -4.51
N ALA A 204 19.50 0.93 -3.47
CA ALA A 204 19.48 1.45 -2.10
C ALA A 204 20.39 2.66 -1.93
N ASP A 205 21.64 2.58 -2.41
CA ASP A 205 22.60 3.70 -2.41
C ASP A 205 22.04 4.88 -3.20
N SER A 206 21.41 4.65 -4.35
CA SER A 206 20.82 5.73 -5.16
C SER A 206 19.66 6.43 -4.44
N VAL A 207 18.80 5.67 -3.75
CA VAL A 207 17.71 6.24 -2.95
C VAL A 207 18.27 7.03 -1.76
N ALA A 208 19.30 6.51 -1.10
CA ALA A 208 19.98 7.18 0.00
C ALA A 208 20.61 8.50 -0.46
N HIS A 209 21.34 8.49 -1.58
CA HIS A 209 21.91 9.68 -2.20
C HIS A 209 20.85 10.76 -2.46
N LEU A 210 19.73 10.40 -3.07
CA LEU A 210 18.65 11.36 -3.37
C LEU A 210 17.94 11.89 -2.10
N LEU A 211 17.93 11.13 -1.01
CA LEU A 211 17.39 11.59 0.28
C LEU A 211 18.34 12.54 0.98
N LEU A 212 19.63 12.21 1.03
CA LEU A 212 20.67 13.07 1.60
C LEU A 212 20.76 14.39 0.83
N ALA A 213 20.73 14.35 -0.51
CA ALA A 213 20.70 15.54 -1.35
C ALA A 213 19.46 16.42 -1.09
N HIS A 214 18.29 15.81 -0.81
CA HIS A 214 17.08 16.57 -0.43
C HIS A 214 17.21 17.24 0.94
N LEU A 215 18.02 16.67 1.84
CA LEU A 215 18.38 17.27 3.13
C LEU A 215 19.57 18.25 3.03
N GLY A 216 20.17 18.43 1.85
CA GLY A 216 21.33 19.30 1.67
C GLY A 216 22.65 18.69 2.17
N LEU A 217 22.72 17.38 2.34
CA LEU A 217 23.94 16.66 2.71
C LEU A 217 24.60 16.01 1.50
N GLU A 218 25.94 16.00 1.51
CA GLU A 218 26.73 15.22 0.56
C GLU A 218 26.74 13.75 0.94
N SER A 219 26.59 12.87 -0.04
CA SER A 219 26.66 11.41 0.14
C SER A 219 28.11 10.91 0.14
N ALA A 220 28.96 11.46 1.01
CA ALA A 220 30.37 11.09 1.07
C ALA A 220 30.53 9.58 1.31
N GLY A 221 31.34 8.91 0.47
CA GLY A 221 31.67 7.48 0.60
C GLY A 221 30.75 6.50 -0.13
N MET A 222 29.71 6.94 -0.86
CA MET A 222 28.99 6.05 -1.80
C MET A 222 29.71 5.98 -3.14
N ASP A 223 30.16 4.77 -3.50
CA ASP A 223 30.70 4.48 -4.84
C ASP A 223 29.69 3.65 -5.65
N PHE A 224 29.49 4.04 -6.90
CA PHE A 224 28.54 3.40 -7.80
C PHE A 224 29.27 2.65 -8.91
N PRO A 225 29.06 1.33 -9.06
CA PRO A 225 29.69 0.56 -10.13
C PRO A 225 29.23 1.04 -11.51
N ALA A 226 30.09 0.85 -12.51
CA ALA A 226 29.76 1.10 -13.91
C ALA A 226 28.44 0.42 -14.30
N VAL A 227 27.58 1.14 -15.04
CA VAL A 227 26.20 0.73 -15.31
C VAL A 227 26.12 -0.63 -15.99
N ALA A 228 27.02 -0.92 -16.92
CA ALA A 228 27.11 -2.22 -17.59
C ALA A 228 27.26 -3.41 -16.61
N ARG A 229 27.85 -3.21 -15.42
CA ARG A 229 28.04 -4.28 -14.42
C ARG A 229 26.73 -4.74 -13.77
N TRP A 230 25.71 -3.90 -13.71
CA TRP A 230 24.42 -4.23 -13.09
C TRP A 230 23.24 -4.23 -14.06
N ALA A 231 23.32 -3.49 -15.16
CA ALA A 231 22.32 -3.52 -16.23
C ALA A 231 22.56 -4.66 -17.23
N GLY A 232 23.73 -5.30 -17.18
CA GLY A 232 24.18 -6.30 -18.14
C GLY A 232 24.75 -5.70 -19.42
N THR A 233 25.41 -6.53 -20.21
CA THR A 233 25.98 -6.19 -21.52
C THR A 233 25.28 -6.90 -22.68
N ASP A 234 24.38 -7.84 -22.40
CA ASP A 234 23.66 -8.59 -23.42
C ASP A 234 22.59 -7.71 -24.08
N VAL A 235 22.81 -7.40 -25.35
CA VAL A 235 21.89 -6.59 -26.17
C VAL A 235 20.51 -7.26 -26.29
N ARG A 236 20.43 -8.60 -26.20
CA ARG A 236 19.16 -9.35 -26.22
C ARG A 236 18.30 -9.08 -24.98
N ALA A 237 18.94 -8.78 -23.85
CA ALA A 237 18.26 -8.41 -22.61
C ALA A 237 17.87 -6.91 -22.54
N ASN A 238 18.19 -6.14 -23.58
CA ASN A 238 17.93 -4.70 -23.71
C ASN A 238 18.35 -3.89 -22.46
N PRO A 239 19.66 -3.66 -22.26
CA PRO A 239 20.18 -3.02 -21.06
C PRO A 239 19.65 -1.60 -20.83
N LEU A 240 19.27 -0.88 -21.89
CA LEU A 240 18.68 0.46 -21.77
C LEU A 240 17.32 0.43 -21.05
N ILE A 241 16.52 -0.63 -21.29
CA ILE A 241 15.25 -0.83 -20.56
C ILE A 241 15.54 -1.14 -19.08
N ALA A 242 16.56 -1.95 -18.78
CA ALA A 242 16.95 -2.26 -17.41
C ALA A 242 17.36 -0.99 -16.64
N ILE A 243 18.23 -0.16 -17.23
CA ILE A 243 18.67 1.12 -16.66
C ILE A 243 17.48 2.02 -16.36
N ARG A 244 16.60 2.21 -17.34
CA ARG A 244 15.38 3.02 -17.19
C ARG A 244 14.49 2.49 -16.08
N THR A 245 14.26 1.17 -16.03
CA THR A 245 13.39 0.52 -15.05
C THR A 245 13.92 0.70 -13.63
N VAL A 246 15.23 0.53 -13.44
CA VAL A 246 15.95 0.76 -12.18
C VAL A 246 15.86 2.23 -11.79
N GLY A 247 16.19 3.15 -12.70
CA GLY A 247 16.12 4.60 -12.46
C GLY A 247 14.73 5.09 -12.09
N ASP A 248 13.68 4.63 -12.80
CA ASP A 248 12.29 4.98 -12.50
C ASP A 248 11.86 4.43 -11.13
N ARG A 249 12.30 3.23 -10.75
CA ARG A 249 12.03 2.65 -9.43
C ARG A 249 12.73 3.43 -8.30
N ILE A 250 13.98 3.84 -8.51
CA ILE A 250 14.73 4.72 -7.59
C ILE A 250 14.00 6.04 -7.41
N LEU A 251 13.65 6.73 -8.51
CA LEU A 251 12.98 8.03 -8.47
C LEU A 251 11.63 7.96 -7.75
N ARG A 252 10.81 6.94 -8.04
CA ARG A 252 9.52 6.74 -7.36
C ARG A 252 9.70 6.53 -5.85
N THR A 253 10.67 5.70 -5.48
CA THR A 253 10.97 5.35 -4.08
C THR A 253 11.46 6.57 -3.32
N ALA A 254 12.46 7.28 -3.85
CA ALA A 254 12.98 8.51 -3.26
C ALA A 254 11.88 9.57 -3.14
N ALA A 255 11.03 9.75 -4.15
CA ALA A 255 9.92 10.68 -4.09
C ALA A 255 8.88 10.31 -3.00
N GLN A 256 8.64 9.02 -2.76
CA GLN A 256 7.77 8.56 -1.68
C GLN A 256 8.37 8.85 -0.30
N LEU A 257 9.65 8.58 -0.11
CA LEU A 257 10.34 8.83 1.16
C LEU A 257 10.47 10.34 1.44
N ARG A 258 10.82 11.15 0.43
CA ARG A 258 10.84 12.63 0.53
C ARG A 258 9.49 13.20 0.95
N ARG A 259 8.38 12.75 0.34
CA ARG A 259 7.03 13.20 0.74
C ARG A 259 6.68 12.86 2.20
N ARG A 260 7.19 11.75 2.73
CA ARG A 260 7.00 11.39 4.14
C ARG A 260 7.88 12.24 5.06
N LEU A 261 9.14 12.43 4.66
CA LEU A 261 10.11 13.28 5.36
C LEU A 261 9.61 14.72 5.49
N ASP A 262 9.13 15.31 4.38
CA ASP A 262 8.52 16.64 4.33
C ASP A 262 7.23 16.77 5.16
N GLY A 263 6.62 15.64 5.52
CA GLY A 263 5.43 15.57 6.36
C GLY A 263 5.73 15.48 7.85
N LEU A 264 7.00 15.36 8.26
CA LEU A 264 7.40 15.30 9.66
C LEU A 264 7.43 16.70 10.29
N PRO A 265 7.13 16.85 11.60
CA PRO A 265 7.24 18.13 12.29
C PRO A 265 8.69 18.65 12.31
N ASN A 266 8.88 19.96 12.07
CA ASN A 266 10.20 20.62 12.06
C ASN A 266 10.97 20.39 13.37
N VAL A 267 12.28 20.16 13.24
CA VAL A 267 13.21 20.03 14.36
C VAL A 267 13.74 21.43 14.71
N GLY A 268 13.04 22.16 15.57
CA GLY A 268 13.46 23.49 16.01
C GLY A 268 13.99 23.49 17.45
N SER A 269 15.27 23.89 17.59
CA SER A 269 15.98 24.32 18.80
C SER A 269 16.12 23.32 19.97
N SER A 270 17.32 22.76 20.10
CA SER A 270 17.82 22.22 21.36
C SER A 270 18.19 23.37 22.31
N ALA A 271 17.45 23.55 23.40
CA ALA A 271 17.94 24.21 24.59
C ALA A 271 17.36 23.54 25.84
N GLY A 272 18.25 22.96 26.66
CA GLY A 272 17.99 22.66 28.06
C GLY A 272 17.70 21.19 28.40
N ALA A 273 18.76 20.39 28.51
CA ALA A 273 18.75 19.22 29.38
C ALA A 273 18.30 19.65 30.79
N ARG A 274 17.25 19.02 31.33
CA ARG A 274 17.03 18.93 32.78
C ARG A 274 16.68 17.51 33.15
N THR A 275 17.63 16.95 33.89
CA THR A 275 17.56 15.85 34.83
C THR A 275 16.16 15.40 35.25
N VAL A 276 15.94 14.10 35.08
CA VAL A 276 14.88 13.32 35.72
C VAL A 276 15.11 13.39 37.23
N SER A 277 14.14 13.93 37.97
CA SER A 277 14.00 13.69 39.41
C SER A 277 12.54 13.42 39.75
N ALA A 278 12.38 12.57 40.76
CA ALA A 278 11.23 11.73 41.05
C ALA A 278 9.99 12.48 41.58
N ALA A 279 8.83 11.87 41.28
CA ALA A 279 7.60 11.80 42.06
C ALA A 279 6.99 13.08 42.66
N ARG A 280 5.93 13.58 42.01
CA ARG A 280 4.63 13.93 42.64
C ARG A 280 3.57 14.19 41.56
N GLN A 281 2.45 13.47 41.57
CA GLN A 281 1.22 13.93 40.87
C GLN A 281 0.70 15.16 41.64
N PRO A 282 0.29 16.26 40.96
CA PRO A 282 -1.12 16.37 40.51
C PRO A 282 -1.38 17.19 39.22
N SER A 283 -2.56 16.91 38.63
CA SER A 283 -3.46 17.70 37.76
C SER A 283 -3.02 18.22 36.38
N GLU A 284 -3.79 17.78 35.37
CA GLU A 284 -4.16 18.38 34.07
C GLU A 284 -3.59 19.78 33.76
N THR A 285 -2.86 19.98 32.66
CA THR A 285 -3.46 20.19 31.33
C THR A 285 -2.41 20.04 30.23
N SER A 286 -2.55 19.01 29.39
CA SER A 286 -1.84 18.88 28.11
C SER A 286 -2.64 19.56 27.00
N PRO A 287 -2.02 20.04 25.90
CA PRO A 287 -2.77 20.63 24.78
C PRO A 287 -3.75 19.57 24.25
N THR A 288 -5.03 19.93 24.21
CA THR A 288 -6.20 19.07 24.02
C THR A 288 -5.98 17.98 22.96
N ARG A 289 -5.80 16.73 23.40
CA ARG A 289 -5.98 15.56 22.51
C ARG A 289 -7.47 15.44 22.24
N VAL A 290 -7.89 15.75 21.01
CA VAL A 290 -9.27 15.51 20.55
C VAL A 290 -9.67 14.08 20.93
N SER A 291 -10.76 13.95 21.67
CA SER A 291 -11.18 12.67 22.22
C SER A 291 -11.73 11.75 21.12
N ARG A 292 -11.72 10.44 21.40
CA ARG A 292 -12.27 9.42 20.49
C ARG A 292 -13.77 9.67 20.22
N ASN A 293 -14.50 10.16 21.24
CA ASN A 293 -15.92 10.46 21.16
C ASN A 293 -16.21 11.69 20.29
N GLU A 294 -15.40 12.75 20.39
CA GLU A 294 -15.54 13.92 19.52
C GLU A 294 -15.32 13.56 18.04
N LEU A 295 -14.32 12.72 17.75
CA LEU A 295 -14.07 12.23 16.40
C LEU A 295 -15.24 11.38 15.87
N ALA A 296 -15.81 10.51 16.71
CA ALA A 296 -16.96 9.68 16.34
C ALA A 296 -18.20 10.54 16.06
N ALA A 297 -18.44 11.57 16.89
CA ALA A 297 -19.51 12.53 16.68
C ALA A 297 -19.37 13.29 15.36
N VAL A 298 -18.15 13.74 15.03
CA VAL A 298 -17.86 14.40 13.74
C VAL A 298 -18.09 13.47 12.55
N HIS A 299 -17.65 12.21 12.61
CA HIS A 299 -17.92 11.25 11.54
C HIS A 299 -19.41 10.96 11.38
N HIS A 300 -20.15 10.84 12.48
CA HIS A 300 -21.60 10.64 12.42
C HIS A 300 -22.32 11.85 11.80
N ALA A 301 -21.93 13.08 12.18
CA ALA A 301 -22.43 14.30 11.55
C ALA A 301 -22.11 14.34 10.05
N ALA A 302 -20.90 13.96 9.65
CA ALA A 302 -20.50 13.89 8.26
C ALA A 302 -21.29 12.83 7.46
N GLN A 303 -21.56 11.66 8.04
CA GLN A 303 -22.39 10.64 7.40
C GLN A 303 -23.81 11.15 7.14
N ARG A 304 -24.45 11.74 8.15
CA ARG A 304 -25.77 12.38 7.98
C ARG A 304 -25.76 13.44 6.90
N PHE A 305 -24.70 14.26 6.87
CA PHE A 305 -24.51 15.24 5.81
C PHE A 305 -24.45 14.56 4.44
N PHE A 306 -23.56 13.58 4.23
CA PHE A 306 -23.43 12.91 2.94
C PHE A 306 -24.71 12.21 2.48
N LEU A 307 -25.44 11.56 3.40
CA LEU A 307 -26.76 10.97 3.10
C LEU A 307 -27.75 12.03 2.63
N SER A 308 -27.81 13.18 3.31
CA SER A 308 -28.72 14.29 2.93
C SER A 308 -28.42 14.88 1.55
N GLN A 309 -27.15 14.81 1.12
CA GLN A 309 -26.71 15.31 -0.19
C GLN A 309 -26.88 14.29 -1.31
N CYS A 310 -27.21 13.03 -1.01
CA CYS A 310 -27.27 11.96 -1.99
C CYS A 310 -28.43 12.14 -2.99
N THR A 311 -29.59 12.56 -2.48
CA THR A 311 -30.77 12.87 -3.30
C THR A 311 -30.48 14.04 -4.24
N GLY A 312 -30.67 13.83 -5.56
CA GLY A 312 -30.38 14.82 -6.59
C GLY A 312 -28.91 14.87 -7.06
N SER A 313 -28.04 14.01 -6.54
CA SER A 313 -26.67 13.82 -7.03
C SER A 313 -26.60 12.81 -8.18
N TRP A 314 -25.42 12.63 -8.76
CA TRP A 314 -25.18 11.58 -9.76
C TRP A 314 -25.15 10.16 -9.16
N VAL A 315 -25.02 10.05 -7.83
CA VAL A 315 -24.72 8.78 -7.15
C VAL A 315 -25.84 7.75 -7.31
N PRO A 316 -27.13 8.07 -7.07
CA PRO A 316 -28.19 7.06 -7.18
C PRO A 316 -28.36 6.49 -8.58
N ALA A 317 -28.29 7.35 -9.61
CA ALA A 317 -28.38 6.93 -11.00
C ALA A 317 -27.20 6.04 -11.41
N TYR A 318 -25.98 6.43 -11.03
CA TYR A 318 -24.78 5.64 -11.28
C TYR A 318 -24.82 4.26 -10.59
N LEU A 319 -25.27 4.20 -9.34
CA LEU A 319 -25.34 2.95 -8.59
C LEU A 319 -26.44 2.04 -9.15
N ASN A 320 -27.59 2.62 -9.52
CA ASN A 320 -28.67 1.87 -10.14
C ASN A 320 -28.27 1.26 -11.49
N ASP A 321 -27.57 2.04 -12.33
CA ASP A 321 -26.99 1.55 -13.59
C ASP A 321 -26.07 0.34 -13.37
N ARG A 322 -25.29 0.32 -12.28
CA ARG A 322 -24.43 -0.81 -11.90
C ARG A 322 -25.13 -1.94 -11.13
N GLY A 323 -26.47 -1.97 -11.09
CA GLY A 323 -27.23 -3.05 -10.44
C GLY A 323 -27.39 -2.90 -8.92
N PHE A 324 -26.94 -1.78 -8.34
CA PHE A 324 -27.14 -1.46 -6.93
C PHE A 324 -28.45 -0.68 -6.76
N GLY A 325 -29.56 -1.39 -6.72
CA GLY A 325 -30.90 -0.81 -6.54
C GLY A 325 -31.07 -0.03 -5.22
N ALA A 326 -32.17 0.71 -5.11
CA ALA A 326 -32.39 1.65 -4.01
C ALA A 326 -32.35 1.00 -2.61
N ASP A 327 -32.78 -0.26 -2.46
CA ASP A 327 -32.68 -1.00 -1.20
C ASP A 327 -31.24 -1.23 -0.76
N ILE A 328 -30.36 -1.60 -1.70
CA ILE A 328 -28.93 -1.79 -1.45
C ILE A 328 -28.31 -0.46 -1.04
N GLN A 329 -28.63 0.63 -1.76
CA GLN A 329 -28.10 1.95 -1.46
C GLN A 329 -28.49 2.43 -0.05
N ARG A 330 -29.74 2.16 0.37
CA ARG A 330 -30.22 2.46 1.72
C ARG A 330 -29.54 1.59 2.77
N GLN A 331 -29.47 0.29 2.54
CA GLN A 331 -28.88 -0.67 3.47
C GLN A 331 -27.41 -0.34 3.78
N TRP A 332 -26.65 0.06 2.75
CA TRP A 332 -25.23 0.41 2.87
C TRP A 332 -24.99 1.89 3.21
N GLU A 333 -26.07 2.66 3.44
CA GLU A 333 -26.03 4.08 3.77
C GLU A 333 -25.08 4.89 2.86
N ILE A 334 -25.22 4.71 1.55
CA ILE A 334 -24.31 5.35 0.58
C ILE A 334 -24.69 6.83 0.41
N GLY A 335 -23.74 7.72 0.68
CA GLY A 335 -23.92 9.16 0.60
C GLY A 335 -23.23 9.83 -0.59
N TYR A 336 -23.28 11.16 -0.63
CA TYR A 336 -22.57 11.98 -1.62
C TYR A 336 -21.84 13.16 -0.95
N ALA A 337 -20.57 13.35 -1.29
CA ALA A 337 -19.81 14.55 -0.96
C ALA A 337 -19.93 15.56 -2.13
N PRO A 338 -20.57 16.72 -1.94
CA PRO A 338 -20.76 17.71 -2.99
C PRO A 338 -19.45 18.21 -3.60
N LYS A 339 -19.52 18.67 -4.85
CA LYS A 339 -18.42 19.33 -5.57
C LYS A 339 -18.17 20.75 -5.04
N SER A 340 -17.80 20.86 -3.78
CA SER A 340 -17.48 22.12 -3.11
C SER A 340 -16.23 21.97 -2.27
N TRP A 341 -15.54 23.08 -2.01
CA TRP A 341 -14.32 23.09 -1.22
C TRP A 341 -14.56 23.10 0.29
N ARG A 342 -15.75 23.48 0.77
CA ARG A 342 -16.00 23.71 2.20
C ARG A 342 -17.40 23.32 2.68
N ASN A 343 -18.23 22.68 1.86
CA ASN A 343 -19.62 22.40 2.25
C ASN A 343 -19.69 21.56 3.53
N LEU A 344 -18.87 20.52 3.63
CA LEU A 344 -18.82 19.68 4.81
C LEU A 344 -18.18 20.43 5.99
N THR A 345 -17.03 21.07 5.76
CA THR A 345 -16.32 21.81 6.82
C THR A 345 -17.20 22.90 7.43
N ASP A 346 -17.88 23.70 6.62
CA ASP A 346 -18.76 24.77 7.09
C ASP A 346 -20.02 24.19 7.78
N HIS A 347 -20.53 23.04 7.32
CA HIS A 347 -21.60 22.32 8.00
C HIS A 347 -21.19 21.82 9.39
N LEU A 348 -20.02 21.19 9.51
CA LEU A 348 -19.50 20.68 10.79
C LEU A 348 -19.21 21.82 11.78
N ARG A 349 -18.68 22.95 11.30
CA ARG A 349 -18.50 24.16 12.12
C ARG A 349 -19.82 24.71 12.65
N ARG A 350 -20.86 24.76 11.82
CA ARG A 350 -22.21 25.18 12.25
C ARG A 350 -22.80 24.25 13.32
N LEU A 351 -22.39 22.99 13.34
CA LEU A 351 -22.76 22.03 14.39
C LEU A 351 -21.88 22.14 15.65
N GLY A 352 -20.96 23.09 15.71
CA GLY A 352 -20.12 23.37 16.89
C GLY A 352 -18.82 22.57 16.97
N HIS A 353 -18.45 21.83 15.92
CA HIS A 353 -17.19 21.08 15.92
C HIS A 353 -15.99 22.02 15.66
N SER A 354 -14.93 21.88 16.46
CA SER A 354 -13.70 22.66 16.31
C SER A 354 -12.90 22.27 15.06
N ASP A 355 -12.12 23.21 14.54
CA ASP A 355 -11.23 22.99 13.40
C ASP A 355 -10.21 21.89 13.68
N GLU A 356 -9.72 21.80 14.92
CA GLU A 356 -8.83 20.74 15.39
C GLU A 356 -9.49 19.36 15.26
N THR A 357 -10.75 19.23 15.67
CA THR A 357 -11.50 17.97 15.60
C THR A 357 -11.77 17.59 14.14
N ILE A 358 -12.20 18.55 13.32
CA ILE A 358 -12.46 18.31 11.89
C ILE A 358 -11.17 17.87 11.17
N LEU A 359 -10.03 18.49 11.47
CA LEU A 359 -8.74 18.08 10.94
C LEU A 359 -8.31 16.70 11.42
N ALA A 360 -8.42 16.43 12.73
CA ALA A 360 -8.02 15.15 13.32
C ALA A 360 -8.89 13.97 12.82
N SER A 361 -10.13 14.24 12.40
CA SER A 361 -11.01 13.27 11.74
C SER A 361 -10.59 12.91 10.30
N GLY A 362 -9.72 13.72 9.68
CA GLY A 362 -9.31 13.54 8.28
C GLY A 362 -10.35 13.98 7.26
N LEU A 363 -11.49 14.54 7.69
CA LEU A 363 -12.55 15.06 6.80
C LEU A 363 -12.18 16.39 6.13
N ALA A 364 -11.24 17.14 6.69
CA ALA A 364 -10.69 18.35 6.08
C ALA A 364 -9.16 18.35 6.05
N ARG A 365 -8.58 19.24 5.24
CA ARG A 365 -7.14 19.51 5.16
C ARG A 365 -6.88 21.01 5.26
N ARG A 366 -5.71 21.38 5.75
CA ARG A 366 -5.25 22.78 5.75
C ARG A 366 -4.74 23.20 4.38
N ARG A 367 -5.15 24.37 3.92
CA ARG A 367 -4.59 25.05 2.74
C ARG A 367 -3.22 25.61 3.10
N ARG A 368 -2.25 25.44 2.20
CA ARG A 368 -0.86 25.90 2.42
C ARG A 368 -0.69 27.42 2.50
N ARG A 369 -1.59 28.19 1.89
CA ARG A 369 -1.46 29.65 1.73
C ARG A 369 -1.87 30.42 2.99
N ASP A 370 -3.00 30.05 3.60
CA ASP A 370 -3.67 30.83 4.63
C ASP A 370 -4.10 29.98 5.84
N GLY A 371 -3.78 28.67 5.85
CA GLY A 371 -4.18 27.75 6.91
C GLY A 371 -5.65 27.34 6.87
N GLY A 372 -6.46 27.90 5.96
CA GLY A 372 -7.90 27.64 5.89
C GLY A 372 -8.23 26.18 5.59
N LEU A 373 -9.29 25.67 6.21
CA LEU A 373 -9.75 24.30 5.99
C LEU A 373 -10.48 24.14 4.65
N TYR A 374 -10.28 22.98 4.02
CA TYR A 374 -11.05 22.54 2.87
C TYR A 374 -11.37 21.04 2.97
N ASP A 375 -12.52 20.66 2.43
CA ASP A 375 -13.07 19.30 2.49
C ASP A 375 -12.12 18.30 1.82
N THR A 376 -11.83 17.17 2.46
CA THR A 376 -11.01 16.09 1.88
C THR A 376 -11.71 15.44 0.70
N PHE A 377 -13.01 15.13 0.86
CA PHE A 377 -13.84 14.46 -0.12
C PHE A 377 -14.70 15.48 -0.86
N ARG A 378 -14.66 15.44 -2.20
CA ARG A 378 -15.37 16.39 -3.07
C ARG A 378 -15.78 15.67 -4.34
N ASP A 379 -17.04 15.84 -4.73
CA ASP A 379 -17.66 15.19 -5.89
C ASP A 379 -17.50 13.67 -5.87
N ARG A 380 -17.92 13.02 -4.76
CA ARG A 380 -17.69 11.59 -4.54
C ARG A 380 -18.90 10.90 -3.95
N ALA A 381 -19.19 9.68 -4.43
CA ALA A 381 -20.03 8.74 -3.67
C ALA A 381 -19.27 8.31 -2.42
N MET A 382 -19.94 8.33 -1.27
CA MET A 382 -19.33 8.15 0.04
C MET A 382 -19.78 6.84 0.67
N PHE A 383 -18.80 6.02 1.06
CA PHE A 383 -19.00 4.75 1.73
C PHE A 383 -18.35 4.84 3.12
N ALA A 384 -19.14 4.65 4.18
CA ALA A 384 -18.63 4.65 5.54
C ALA A 384 -17.84 3.36 5.83
N ILE A 385 -16.75 3.47 6.59
CA ILE A 385 -16.05 2.33 7.17
C ILE A 385 -16.33 2.33 8.66
N ARG A 386 -16.80 1.21 9.19
CA ARG A 386 -17.13 1.06 10.60
C ARG A 386 -16.08 0.25 11.34
N ASP A 387 -15.92 0.56 12.62
CA ASP A 387 -15.21 -0.31 13.55
C ASP A 387 -16.10 -1.51 13.98
N PRO A 388 -15.57 -2.49 14.72
CA PRO A 388 -16.34 -3.65 15.16
C PRO A 388 -17.63 -3.27 15.91
N GLU A 389 -17.59 -2.19 16.68
CA GLU A 389 -18.72 -1.66 17.46
C GLU A 389 -19.76 -0.94 16.59
N GLY A 390 -19.46 -0.67 15.31
CA GLY A 390 -20.37 -0.03 14.35
C GLY A 390 -20.23 1.48 14.25
N SER A 391 -19.31 2.06 15.02
CA SER A 391 -19.00 3.48 14.94
C SER A 391 -18.24 3.77 13.65
N ILE A 392 -18.53 4.92 13.03
CA ILE A 392 -17.88 5.30 11.77
C ILE A 392 -16.44 5.70 12.06
N ALA A 393 -15.52 4.90 11.57
CA ALA A 393 -14.09 5.09 11.73
C ALA A 393 -13.49 5.97 10.63
N GLY A 394 -14.05 5.93 9.42
CA GLY A 394 -13.58 6.71 8.28
C GLY A 394 -14.45 6.51 7.04
N PHE A 395 -13.98 6.96 5.88
CA PHE A 395 -14.76 6.94 4.64
C PHE A 395 -13.91 6.54 3.42
N ILE A 396 -14.58 5.96 2.43
CA ILE A 396 -14.08 5.76 1.07
C ILE A 396 -14.93 6.62 0.14
N GLY A 397 -14.29 7.41 -0.72
CA GLY A 397 -14.94 8.29 -1.68
C GLY A 397 -14.67 7.87 -3.12
N ARG A 398 -15.69 7.46 -3.87
CA ARG A 398 -15.59 7.10 -5.30
C ARG A 398 -15.92 8.30 -6.18
N LEU A 399 -15.00 8.68 -7.05
CA LEU A 399 -15.15 9.76 -8.02
C LEU A 399 -16.11 9.35 -9.15
N PRO A 400 -16.91 10.26 -9.75
CA PRO A 400 -17.68 9.95 -10.95
C PRO A 400 -16.77 9.50 -12.09
N THR A 401 -17.35 8.72 -13.01
CA THR A 401 -16.66 8.29 -14.24
C THR A 401 -16.19 9.54 -15.01
N GLY A 402 -14.92 9.57 -15.40
CA GLY A 402 -14.32 10.72 -16.11
C GLY A 402 -13.94 11.92 -15.23
N GLY A 403 -14.14 11.85 -13.91
CA GLY A 403 -13.71 12.91 -12.99
C GLY A 403 -12.18 13.02 -12.85
N GLU A 404 -11.70 14.18 -12.39
CA GLU A 404 -10.28 14.42 -12.14
C GLU A 404 -9.82 13.94 -10.76
N GLY A 405 -8.83 13.05 -10.72
CA GLY A 405 -8.22 12.55 -9.49
C GLY A 405 -8.32 11.02 -9.36
N PRO A 406 -8.01 10.46 -8.18
CA PRO A 406 -8.04 9.01 -7.98
C PRO A 406 -9.49 8.50 -7.98
N LYS A 407 -9.73 7.36 -8.66
CA LYS A 407 -11.02 6.64 -8.75
C LYS A 407 -11.62 6.47 -7.35
N TYR A 408 -10.81 5.96 -6.40
CA TYR A 408 -11.15 5.89 -4.98
C TYR A 408 -10.18 6.71 -4.14
N LEU A 409 -10.72 7.44 -3.17
CA LEU A 409 -9.97 8.17 -2.15
C LEU A 409 -10.37 7.62 -0.78
N ASN A 410 -9.41 7.19 0.03
CA ASN A 410 -9.68 6.72 1.38
C ASN A 410 -9.35 7.82 2.39
N SER A 411 -10.02 7.78 3.55
CA SER A 411 -9.57 8.51 4.74
C SER A 411 -8.08 8.23 5.01
N THR A 412 -7.36 9.27 5.44
CA THR A 412 -5.99 9.13 5.94
C THR A 412 -5.99 8.44 7.30
N GLN A 413 -4.82 8.04 7.80
CA GLN A 413 -4.69 7.49 9.14
C GLN A 413 -5.21 8.49 10.19
N THR A 414 -6.08 8.04 11.09
CA THR A 414 -6.61 8.84 12.22
C THR A 414 -6.61 8.00 13.51
N PRO A 415 -6.91 8.58 14.67
CA PRO A 415 -7.12 7.79 15.89
C PRO A 415 -8.24 6.75 15.79
N LEU A 416 -9.24 6.99 14.93
CA LEU A 416 -10.34 6.05 14.66
C LEU A 416 -10.03 5.09 13.51
N PHE A 417 -9.31 5.55 12.48
CA PHE A 417 -9.08 4.79 11.26
C PHE A 417 -7.65 4.30 11.14
N ARG A 418 -7.47 2.98 11.25
CA ARG A 418 -6.23 2.29 10.89
C ARG A 418 -6.48 1.37 9.70
N LYS A 419 -5.95 1.77 8.54
CA LYS A 419 -6.19 1.09 7.26
C LYS A 419 -5.79 -0.39 7.26
N GLY A 420 -4.73 -0.74 8.00
CA GLY A 420 -4.25 -2.12 8.13
C GLY A 420 -4.93 -2.93 9.24
N GLU A 421 -6.01 -2.43 9.84
CA GLU A 421 -6.75 -3.12 10.92
C GLU A 421 -8.24 -3.29 10.56
N LEU A 422 -8.81 -2.33 9.83
CA LEU A 422 -10.22 -2.36 9.45
C LEU A 422 -10.43 -2.90 8.03
N LEU A 423 -11.59 -3.53 7.84
CA LEU A 423 -12.09 -4.02 6.56
C LEU A 423 -13.45 -3.37 6.31
N PHE A 424 -13.66 -2.83 5.11
CA PHE A 424 -14.96 -2.32 4.70
C PHE A 424 -15.96 -3.48 4.61
N GLY A 425 -17.19 -3.27 5.09
CA GLY A 425 -18.26 -4.27 5.09
C GLY A 425 -18.23 -5.25 6.27
N LEU A 426 -17.16 -5.30 7.05
CA LEU A 426 -17.00 -6.30 8.12
C LEU A 426 -18.08 -6.17 9.20
N HIS A 427 -18.40 -4.94 9.60
CA HIS A 427 -19.47 -4.69 10.56
C HIS A 427 -20.84 -5.03 9.97
N GLU A 428 -21.08 -4.65 8.71
CA GLU A 428 -22.34 -4.86 8.00
C GLU A 428 -22.68 -6.35 7.81
N VAL A 429 -21.66 -7.21 7.70
CA VAL A 429 -21.82 -8.65 7.45
C VAL A 429 -21.58 -9.54 8.68
N ARG A 430 -21.30 -8.95 9.85
CA ARG A 430 -20.90 -9.69 11.07
C ARG A 430 -21.87 -10.80 11.47
N ASP A 431 -23.18 -10.56 11.36
CA ASP A 431 -24.20 -11.53 11.77
C ASP A 431 -24.25 -12.70 10.78
N ARG A 432 -23.98 -12.44 9.49
CA ARG A 432 -23.88 -13.48 8.45
C ARG A 432 -22.64 -14.34 8.67
N LEU A 433 -21.51 -13.71 8.98
CA LEU A 433 -20.26 -14.39 9.33
C LEU A 433 -20.44 -15.28 10.57
N ALA A 434 -21.09 -14.75 11.61
CA ALA A 434 -21.41 -15.51 12.81
C ALA A 434 -22.37 -16.68 12.53
N ALA A 435 -23.30 -16.51 11.58
CA ALA A 435 -24.19 -17.57 11.10
C ALA A 435 -23.50 -18.60 10.18
N GLY A 436 -22.20 -18.44 9.89
CA GLY A 436 -21.40 -19.37 9.11
C GLY A 436 -21.33 -19.08 7.61
N ALA A 437 -21.75 -17.89 7.15
CA ALA A 437 -21.51 -17.47 5.78
C ALA A 437 -20.00 -17.46 5.49
N ARG A 438 -19.62 -17.98 4.33
CA ARG A 438 -18.22 -18.08 3.93
C ARG A 438 -17.68 -16.67 3.63
N PRO A 439 -16.58 -16.24 4.27
CA PRO A 439 -16.03 -14.93 4.00
C PRO A 439 -15.42 -14.85 2.60
N VAL A 440 -15.59 -13.70 1.96
CA VAL A 440 -15.03 -13.40 0.62
C VAL A 440 -14.22 -12.10 0.72
N LEU A 441 -12.93 -12.15 0.37
CA LEU A 441 -12.08 -10.98 0.26
C LEU A 441 -12.08 -10.46 -1.17
N VAL A 442 -12.46 -9.20 -1.36
CA VAL A 442 -12.54 -8.52 -2.66
C VAL A 442 -11.70 -7.23 -2.66
N GLU A 443 -11.53 -6.61 -3.83
CA GLU A 443 -10.67 -5.42 -3.97
C GLU A 443 -11.27 -4.14 -3.40
N GLY A 444 -12.53 -3.86 -3.72
CA GLY A 444 -13.15 -2.57 -3.47
C GLY A 444 -14.52 -2.63 -2.78
N PRO A 445 -15.04 -1.46 -2.38
CA PRO A 445 -16.33 -1.38 -1.71
C PRO A 445 -17.49 -1.83 -2.60
N LEU A 446 -17.46 -1.52 -3.91
CA LEU A 446 -18.54 -1.93 -4.81
C LEU A 446 -18.55 -3.46 -5.02
N ASP A 447 -17.40 -4.11 -5.06
CA ASP A 447 -17.30 -5.57 -5.15
C ASP A 447 -17.85 -6.23 -3.90
N ALA A 448 -17.54 -5.66 -2.73
CA ALA A 448 -18.05 -6.16 -1.46
C ALA A 448 -19.57 -6.03 -1.40
N ILE A 449 -20.11 -4.89 -1.84
CA ILE A 449 -21.56 -4.68 -1.94
C ILE A 449 -22.17 -5.68 -2.93
N ALA A 450 -21.53 -5.90 -4.08
CA ALA A 450 -22.04 -6.77 -5.14
C ALA A 450 -22.18 -8.23 -4.67
N VAL A 451 -21.13 -8.79 -4.06
CA VAL A 451 -21.18 -10.15 -3.51
C VAL A 451 -22.22 -10.27 -2.39
N ASN A 452 -22.27 -9.28 -1.49
CA ASN A 452 -23.21 -9.28 -0.38
C ASN A 452 -24.68 -9.10 -0.80
N ALA A 453 -24.92 -8.51 -1.96
CA ALA A 453 -26.25 -8.40 -2.57
C ALA A 453 -26.63 -9.67 -3.34
N ALA A 454 -25.67 -10.29 -4.03
CA ALA A 454 -25.92 -11.45 -4.88
C ALA A 454 -26.26 -12.72 -4.10
N ALA A 455 -25.53 -13.01 -3.01
CA ALA A 455 -25.67 -14.29 -2.30
C ALA A 455 -25.54 -14.13 -0.76
N PRO A 456 -26.42 -13.32 -0.13
CA PRO A 456 -26.29 -12.88 1.27
C PRO A 456 -26.33 -13.99 2.33
N ARG A 457 -26.83 -15.18 2.00
CA ARG A 457 -26.88 -16.33 2.92
C ARG A 457 -25.63 -17.21 2.88
N ARG A 458 -24.94 -17.24 1.73
CA ARG A 458 -23.80 -18.13 1.48
C ARG A 458 -22.47 -17.42 1.69
N TYR A 459 -22.40 -16.15 1.32
CA TYR A 459 -21.17 -15.39 1.28
C TYR A 459 -21.29 -14.07 2.05
N ALA A 460 -20.17 -13.68 2.66
CA ALA A 460 -20.03 -12.41 3.37
C ALA A 460 -18.76 -11.72 2.91
N ALA A 461 -18.91 -10.72 2.04
CA ALA A 461 -17.76 -10.07 1.42
C ALA A 461 -17.26 -8.85 2.20
N VAL A 462 -15.94 -8.69 2.21
CA VAL A 462 -15.23 -7.60 2.87
C VAL A 462 -14.07 -7.12 2.00
N ALA A 463 -13.71 -5.84 2.10
CA ALA A 463 -12.68 -5.23 1.26
C ALA A 463 -11.62 -4.47 2.08
N PRO A 464 -10.32 -4.64 1.81
CA PRO A 464 -9.28 -3.74 2.31
C PRO A 464 -9.44 -2.34 1.70
N SER A 465 -9.12 -1.28 2.45
CA SER A 465 -9.28 0.09 1.92
C SER A 465 -8.13 0.53 0.99
N GLY A 466 -7.65 -0.33 0.09
CA GLY A 466 -6.56 -0.06 -0.88
C GLY A 466 -5.13 -0.24 -0.33
N THR A 467 -4.91 -1.19 0.58
CA THR A 467 -3.59 -1.66 1.04
C THR A 467 -3.44 -3.14 0.72
N ALA A 468 -2.20 -3.63 0.72
CA ALA A 468 -1.96 -5.06 0.86
C ALA A 468 -2.67 -5.59 2.12
N LEU A 469 -3.25 -6.78 2.01
CA LEU A 469 -3.91 -7.48 3.10
C LEU A 469 -2.94 -7.66 4.28
N THR A 470 -3.41 -7.41 5.50
CA THR A 470 -2.61 -7.54 6.71
C THR A 470 -3.09 -8.70 7.59
N ARG A 471 -2.20 -9.22 8.45
CA ARG A 471 -2.56 -10.22 9.46
C ARG A 471 -3.67 -9.71 10.39
N LYS A 472 -3.58 -8.45 10.86
CA LYS A 472 -4.59 -7.85 11.73
C LYS A 472 -5.99 -7.81 11.11
N GLN A 473 -6.09 -7.65 9.79
CA GLN A 473 -7.37 -7.72 9.08
C GLN A 473 -7.92 -9.16 9.06
N LEU A 474 -7.06 -10.15 8.83
CA LEU A 474 -7.47 -11.56 8.93
C LEU A 474 -7.85 -11.96 10.37
N GLU A 475 -7.13 -11.47 11.37
CA GLU A 475 -7.48 -11.66 12.79
C GLU A 475 -8.84 -11.03 13.10
N ALA A 476 -9.12 -9.82 12.62
CA ALA A 476 -10.42 -9.17 12.78
C ALA A 476 -11.55 -10.00 12.16
N LEU A 477 -11.32 -10.59 10.98
CA LEU A 477 -12.26 -11.50 10.34
C LEU A 477 -12.45 -12.80 11.14
N GLY A 478 -11.36 -13.41 11.59
CA GLY A 478 -11.35 -14.66 12.36
C GLY A 478 -11.99 -14.54 13.75
N ARG A 479 -12.17 -13.33 14.29
CA ARG A 479 -12.97 -13.09 15.52
C ARG A 479 -14.47 -13.28 15.30
N LEU A 480 -14.96 -13.15 14.06
CA LEU A 480 -16.38 -13.23 13.73
C LEU A 480 -16.77 -14.57 13.10
N VAL A 481 -15.82 -15.29 12.52
CA VAL A 481 -16.06 -16.58 11.86
C VAL A 481 -14.91 -17.55 12.11
N ASP A 482 -15.22 -18.83 12.32
CA ASP A 482 -14.20 -19.88 12.44
C ASP A 482 -13.64 -20.23 11.05
N LEU A 483 -12.58 -19.50 10.66
CA LEU A 483 -11.90 -19.67 9.37
C LEU A 483 -11.37 -21.08 9.14
N ARG A 484 -11.19 -21.92 10.18
CA ARG A 484 -10.83 -23.33 10.00
C ARG A 484 -11.92 -24.13 9.33
N ARG A 485 -13.18 -23.80 9.63
CA ARG A 485 -14.37 -24.51 9.12
C ARG A 485 -14.87 -23.89 7.83
N THR A 486 -15.00 -22.57 7.78
CA THR A 486 -15.58 -21.87 6.62
C THR A 486 -14.58 -21.66 5.49
N GLY A 487 -13.28 -21.63 5.82
CA GLY A 487 -12.27 -21.15 4.91
C GLY A 487 -12.46 -19.68 4.52
N LEU A 488 -11.81 -19.28 3.43
CA LEU A 488 -11.85 -17.95 2.84
C LEU A 488 -11.89 -18.07 1.31
N ILE A 489 -12.62 -17.17 0.63
CA ILE A 489 -12.53 -17.01 -0.83
C ILE A 489 -11.87 -15.67 -1.13
N ILE A 490 -11.00 -15.66 -2.14
CA ILE A 490 -10.36 -14.48 -2.70
C ILE A 490 -10.99 -14.22 -4.07
N ALA A 491 -11.63 -13.07 -4.25
CA ALA A 491 -12.27 -12.66 -5.50
C ALA A 491 -11.73 -11.29 -5.91
N LEU A 492 -10.49 -11.30 -6.42
CA LEU A 492 -9.81 -10.14 -7.01
C LEU A 492 -9.86 -10.23 -8.53
N ASP A 493 -9.54 -9.14 -9.23
CA ASP A 493 -9.61 -9.06 -10.69
C ASP A 493 -8.84 -10.22 -11.34
N GLY A 494 -9.46 -10.87 -12.33
CA GLY A 494 -8.86 -12.00 -13.06
C GLY A 494 -7.68 -11.62 -13.98
N ASP A 495 -7.12 -10.41 -13.83
CA ASP A 495 -6.03 -9.88 -14.66
C ASP A 495 -4.64 -10.14 -14.02
N PRO A 496 -3.53 -9.90 -14.75
CA PRO A 496 -2.20 -10.12 -14.20
C PRO A 496 -1.88 -9.29 -12.93
N ALA A 497 -2.53 -8.13 -12.73
CA ALA A 497 -2.32 -7.28 -11.58
C ALA A 497 -3.01 -7.85 -10.32
N GLY A 498 -4.22 -8.39 -10.47
CA GLY A 498 -4.97 -9.12 -9.45
C GLY A 498 -4.29 -10.42 -9.07
N GLN A 499 -3.81 -11.20 -10.06
CA GLN A 499 -2.98 -12.39 -9.81
C GLN A 499 -1.71 -12.05 -9.01
N ALA A 500 -1.00 -10.99 -9.39
CA ALA A 500 0.16 -10.51 -8.65
C ALA A 500 -0.22 -9.98 -7.24
N ALA A 501 -1.44 -9.49 -7.04
CA ALA A 501 -1.93 -9.09 -5.72
C ALA A 501 -2.17 -10.30 -4.81
N VAL A 502 -2.71 -11.40 -5.35
CA VAL A 502 -2.85 -12.68 -4.66
C VAL A 502 -1.48 -13.22 -4.23
N GLU A 503 -0.50 -13.27 -5.14
CA GLU A 503 0.87 -13.70 -4.81
C GLU A 503 1.49 -12.85 -3.71
N ARG A 504 1.33 -11.53 -3.75
CA ARG A 504 1.82 -10.62 -2.69
C ARG A 504 1.14 -10.87 -1.34
N ALA A 505 -0.12 -11.30 -1.35
CA ALA A 505 -0.88 -11.62 -0.15
C ALA A 505 -0.58 -13.03 0.39
N TRP A 506 0.07 -13.90 -0.39
CA TRP A 506 0.40 -15.28 -0.01
C TRP A 506 1.01 -15.43 1.39
N PRO A 507 2.03 -14.64 1.81
CA PRO A 507 2.62 -14.81 3.13
C PRO A 507 1.62 -14.65 4.28
N VAL A 508 0.56 -13.86 4.08
CA VAL A 508 -0.49 -13.60 5.07
C VAL A 508 -1.63 -14.61 4.91
N LEU A 509 -2.02 -14.94 3.68
CA LEU A 509 -3.10 -15.89 3.38
C LEU A 509 -2.73 -17.35 3.73
N ALA A 510 -1.46 -17.73 3.60
CA ALA A 510 -0.98 -19.06 3.96
C ALA A 510 -1.09 -19.35 5.48
N GLU A 511 -1.25 -18.31 6.30
CA GLU A 511 -1.46 -18.44 7.74
C GLU A 511 -2.93 -18.72 8.11
N VAL A 512 -3.87 -18.57 7.16
CA VAL A 512 -5.28 -18.89 7.39
C VAL A 512 -5.41 -20.37 7.74
N PRO A 513 -6.07 -20.71 8.86
CA PRO A 513 -6.03 -22.06 9.38
C PRO A 513 -7.04 -23.01 8.72
N GLY A 514 -7.79 -22.59 7.69
CA GLY A 514 -8.71 -23.41 6.88
C GLY A 514 -8.41 -23.31 5.37
N PRO A 515 -9.31 -23.80 4.49
CA PRO A 515 -9.11 -23.71 3.04
C PRO A 515 -9.18 -22.26 2.57
N VAL A 516 -8.27 -21.88 1.67
CA VAL A 516 -8.30 -20.59 0.99
C VAL A 516 -8.39 -20.87 -0.49
N ASP A 517 -9.45 -20.37 -1.13
CA ASP A 517 -9.69 -20.57 -2.55
C ASP A 517 -9.74 -19.22 -3.28
N ILE A 518 -9.49 -19.23 -4.58
CA ILE A 518 -9.66 -18.09 -5.49
C ILE A 518 -10.89 -18.33 -6.34
N ALA A 519 -11.77 -17.34 -6.43
CA ALA A 519 -12.92 -17.37 -7.32
C ALA A 519 -12.48 -17.23 -8.78
N ALA A 520 -13.08 -18.03 -9.66
CA ALA A 520 -12.85 -17.96 -11.10
C ALA A 520 -13.68 -16.85 -11.73
N LEU A 521 -13.20 -15.61 -11.63
CA LEU A 521 -13.80 -14.47 -12.34
C LEU A 521 -13.38 -14.47 -13.82
N PRO A 522 -14.25 -14.08 -14.77
CA PRO A 522 -13.85 -13.85 -16.14
C PRO A 522 -12.71 -12.82 -16.24
N SER A 523 -11.83 -13.01 -17.22
CA SER A 523 -10.65 -12.15 -17.42
C SER A 523 -11.06 -10.67 -17.52
N GLY A 524 -10.48 -9.85 -16.65
CA GLY A 524 -10.70 -8.40 -16.61
C GLY A 524 -12.05 -7.96 -16.04
N GLN A 525 -12.80 -8.84 -15.37
CA GLN A 525 -14.03 -8.48 -14.66
C GLN A 525 -13.86 -8.64 -13.15
N ASP A 526 -14.45 -7.70 -12.41
CA ASP A 526 -14.61 -7.73 -10.95
C ASP A 526 -16.05 -8.18 -10.57
N PRO A 527 -16.34 -8.50 -9.29
CA PRO A 527 -17.70 -8.87 -8.88
C PRO A 527 -18.75 -7.78 -9.15
N ALA A 528 -18.39 -6.50 -9.15
CA ALA A 528 -19.32 -5.42 -9.45
C ALA A 528 -19.63 -5.31 -10.96
N ASP A 529 -18.68 -5.61 -11.83
CA ASP A 529 -18.82 -5.70 -13.27
C ASP A 529 -19.68 -6.92 -13.65
N LEU A 530 -19.45 -8.06 -13.00
CA LEU A 530 -20.32 -9.23 -13.15
C LEU A 530 -21.77 -8.92 -12.76
N LEU A 531 -21.97 -8.24 -11.63
CA LEU A 531 -23.32 -7.83 -11.21
C LEU A 531 -23.97 -6.90 -12.25
N HIS A 532 -23.21 -5.92 -12.75
CA HIS A 532 -23.70 -4.94 -13.72
C HIS A 532 -24.07 -5.58 -15.06
N HIS A 533 -23.24 -6.47 -15.60
CA HIS A 533 -23.42 -7.03 -16.94
C HIS A 533 -24.25 -8.32 -16.97
N HIS A 534 -24.21 -9.11 -15.90
CA HIS A 534 -24.74 -10.48 -15.88
C HIS A 534 -25.65 -10.77 -14.68
N GLY A 535 -25.81 -9.82 -13.75
CA GLY A 535 -26.72 -9.93 -12.62
C GLY A 535 -26.19 -10.79 -11.45
N PRO A 536 -27.00 -10.93 -10.39
CA PRO A 536 -26.56 -11.56 -9.14
C PRO A 536 -26.25 -13.06 -9.27
N ALA A 537 -26.94 -13.77 -10.17
CA ALA A 537 -26.72 -15.19 -10.40
C ALA A 537 -25.30 -15.48 -10.93
N ALA A 538 -24.77 -14.63 -11.81
CA ALA A 538 -23.43 -14.77 -12.36
C ALA A 538 -22.34 -14.56 -11.29
N VAL A 539 -22.54 -13.59 -10.38
CA VAL A 539 -21.65 -13.40 -9.23
C VAL A 539 -21.64 -14.64 -8.34
N GLN A 540 -22.81 -15.23 -8.06
CA GLN A 540 -22.90 -16.44 -7.27
C GLN A 540 -22.19 -17.62 -7.94
N GLU A 541 -22.45 -17.85 -9.24
CA GLU A 541 -21.81 -18.92 -10.00
C GLU A 541 -20.28 -18.80 -10.02
N ALA A 542 -19.76 -17.58 -10.18
CA ALA A 542 -18.32 -17.34 -10.16
C ALA A 542 -17.68 -17.64 -8.79
N LEU A 543 -18.42 -17.40 -7.69
CA LEU A 543 -17.97 -17.73 -6.32
C LEU A 543 -18.13 -19.21 -5.95
N GLU A 544 -18.93 -19.96 -6.71
CA GLU A 544 -19.05 -21.42 -6.57
C GLU A 544 -17.93 -22.15 -7.32
N ARG A 545 -17.39 -21.54 -8.38
CA ARG A 545 -16.24 -22.05 -9.15
C ARG A 545 -14.94 -21.50 -8.58
N THR A 546 -14.30 -22.28 -7.71
CA THR A 546 -13.05 -21.85 -7.07
C THR A 546 -11.89 -22.80 -7.31
N VAL A 547 -10.67 -22.26 -7.33
CA VAL A 547 -9.43 -23.04 -7.32
C VAL A 547 -8.69 -22.87 -5.99
N PRO A 548 -8.08 -23.90 -5.41
CA PRO A 548 -7.31 -23.74 -4.18
C PRO A 548 -6.15 -22.74 -4.38
N LEU A 549 -6.01 -21.80 -3.43
CA LEU A 549 -4.96 -20.79 -3.46
C LEU A 549 -3.54 -21.40 -3.51
N PRO A 550 -3.21 -22.47 -2.75
CA PRO A 550 -1.90 -23.10 -2.85
C PRO A 550 -1.57 -23.56 -4.27
N ASP A 551 -2.51 -24.21 -4.94
CA ASP A 551 -2.35 -24.74 -6.30
C ASP A 551 -2.10 -23.60 -7.28
N PHE A 552 -2.87 -22.51 -7.16
CA PHE A 552 -2.69 -21.32 -7.98
C PHE A 552 -1.29 -20.71 -7.80
N VAL A 553 -0.87 -20.47 -6.54
CA VAL A 553 0.45 -19.86 -6.27
C VAL A 553 1.58 -20.79 -6.72
N LEU A 554 1.41 -22.10 -6.55
CA LEU A 554 2.38 -23.10 -7.00
C LEU A 554 2.53 -23.11 -8.51
N ASN A 555 1.42 -23.19 -9.25
CA ASN A 555 1.44 -23.20 -10.72
C ASN A 555 2.12 -21.95 -11.27
N THR A 556 1.73 -20.76 -10.79
CA THR A 556 2.35 -19.50 -11.24
C THR A 556 3.83 -19.40 -10.85
N THR A 557 4.22 -19.96 -9.70
CA THR A 557 5.62 -20.02 -9.26
C THR A 557 6.45 -20.97 -10.12
N ILE A 558 5.89 -22.13 -10.46
CA ILE A 558 6.50 -23.15 -11.32
C ILE A 558 6.68 -22.61 -12.74
N GLU A 559 5.65 -22.01 -13.32
CA GLU A 559 5.72 -21.40 -14.65
C GLU A 559 6.81 -20.33 -14.72
N ARG A 560 6.95 -19.51 -13.67
CA ARG A 560 7.97 -18.45 -13.61
C ARG A 560 9.39 -19.00 -13.42
N ALA A 561 9.56 -20.07 -12.63
CA ALA A 561 10.88 -20.58 -12.26
C ALA A 561 11.40 -21.70 -13.18
N GLY A 562 10.49 -22.52 -13.72
CA GLY A 562 10.80 -23.72 -14.50
C GLY A 562 10.86 -23.51 -16.00
N GLY A 563 10.65 -22.28 -16.50
CA GLY A 563 10.69 -22.01 -17.94
C GLY A 563 9.75 -22.93 -18.73
N ALA A 564 10.27 -23.65 -19.72
CA ALA A 564 9.49 -24.59 -20.54
C ALA A 564 9.46 -26.03 -20.00
N LEU A 565 10.03 -26.28 -18.81
CA LEU A 565 10.15 -27.61 -18.17
C LEU A 565 10.82 -28.66 -19.08
N LYS A 566 11.74 -28.22 -19.96
CA LYS A 566 12.35 -29.10 -20.97
C LYS A 566 13.58 -29.82 -20.45
N SER A 567 14.37 -29.17 -19.59
CA SER A 567 15.60 -29.72 -19.03
C SER A 567 15.42 -30.27 -17.61
N PRO A 568 16.30 -31.17 -17.13
CA PRO A 568 16.37 -31.52 -15.70
C PRO A 568 16.61 -30.29 -14.81
N GLU A 569 17.40 -29.32 -15.26
CA GLU A 569 17.70 -28.09 -14.52
C GLU A 569 16.46 -27.22 -14.33
N ASP A 570 15.63 -27.11 -15.36
CA ASP A 570 14.34 -26.41 -15.34
C ASP A 570 13.40 -27.04 -14.29
N ARG A 571 13.31 -28.38 -14.29
CA ARG A 571 12.51 -29.11 -13.29
C ARG A 571 13.04 -28.89 -11.88
N MET A 572 14.36 -28.93 -11.68
CA MET A 572 14.96 -28.69 -10.37
C MET A 572 14.80 -27.23 -9.89
N ALA A 573 14.80 -26.26 -10.79
CA ALA A 573 14.45 -24.88 -10.47
C ALA A 573 12.98 -24.75 -10.03
N ALA A 574 12.06 -25.39 -10.76
CA ALA A 574 10.65 -25.46 -10.40
C ALA A 574 10.41 -26.14 -9.05
N VAL A 575 11.06 -27.28 -8.79
CA VAL A 575 10.97 -27.99 -7.49
C VAL A 575 11.42 -27.09 -6.34
N ARG A 576 12.56 -26.41 -6.47
CA ARG A 576 13.07 -25.50 -5.42
C ARG A 576 12.13 -24.33 -5.17
N ALA A 577 11.55 -23.77 -6.24
CA ALA A 577 10.59 -22.67 -6.11
C ALA A 577 9.28 -23.14 -5.45
N ALA A 578 8.76 -24.30 -5.86
CA ALA A 578 7.57 -24.92 -5.27
C ALA A 578 7.78 -25.26 -3.78
N ALA A 579 8.94 -25.81 -3.41
CA ALA A 579 9.29 -26.11 -2.03
C ALA A 579 9.20 -24.87 -1.12
N GLY A 580 9.61 -23.70 -1.59
CA GLY A 580 9.49 -22.44 -0.84
C GLY A 580 8.05 -21.98 -0.59
N VAL A 581 7.13 -22.33 -1.49
CA VAL A 581 5.69 -22.09 -1.33
C VAL A 581 5.09 -23.11 -0.35
N ILE A 582 5.39 -24.41 -0.54
CA ILE A 582 4.89 -25.51 0.30
C ILE A 582 5.35 -25.36 1.77
N ALA A 583 6.57 -24.88 2.00
CA ALA A 583 7.09 -24.64 3.36
C ALA A 583 6.21 -23.69 4.20
N ARG A 584 5.42 -22.84 3.56
CA ARG A 584 4.51 -21.89 4.22
C ARG A 584 3.13 -22.46 4.50
N LEU A 585 2.81 -23.65 4.00
CA LEU A 585 1.53 -24.29 4.21
C LEU A 585 1.39 -24.89 5.62
N PRO A 586 0.15 -25.01 6.13
CA PRO A 586 -0.13 -25.83 7.29
C PRO A 586 0.32 -27.29 7.05
N PRO A 587 0.90 -27.99 8.05
CA PRO A 587 1.43 -29.35 7.88
C PRO A 587 0.48 -30.35 7.22
N ARG A 588 -0.82 -30.25 7.51
CA ARG A 588 -1.87 -31.10 6.92
C ARG A 588 -2.03 -30.98 5.40
N GLN A 589 -1.56 -29.87 4.80
CA GLN A 589 -1.63 -29.63 3.35
C GLN A 589 -0.33 -30.00 2.63
N VAL A 590 0.78 -30.15 3.36
CA VAL A 590 2.11 -30.36 2.78
C VAL A 590 2.19 -31.66 1.98
N ALA A 591 1.76 -32.79 2.55
CA ALA A 591 1.88 -34.10 1.90
C ALA A 591 1.14 -34.18 0.56
N HIS A 592 -0.08 -33.63 0.51
CA HIS A 592 -0.87 -33.57 -0.72
C HIS A 592 -0.15 -32.75 -1.79
N GLN A 593 0.40 -31.59 -1.44
CA GLN A 593 1.10 -30.72 -2.37
C GLN A 593 2.41 -31.30 -2.87
N VAL A 594 3.16 -32.01 -2.01
CA VAL A 594 4.36 -32.75 -2.42
C VAL A 594 4.02 -33.77 -3.51
N ALA A 595 2.96 -34.57 -3.31
CA ALA A 595 2.52 -35.54 -4.31
C ALA A 595 2.06 -34.88 -5.62
N HIS A 596 1.27 -33.80 -5.52
CA HIS A 596 0.78 -33.05 -6.68
C HIS A 596 1.94 -32.48 -7.53
N ILE A 597 2.91 -31.83 -6.89
CA ILE A 597 4.06 -31.24 -7.57
C ILE A 597 4.99 -32.31 -8.16
N ALA A 598 5.23 -33.41 -7.44
CA ALA A 598 6.03 -34.52 -7.95
C ALA A 598 5.45 -35.08 -9.26
N GLN A 599 4.13 -35.30 -9.28
CA GLN A 599 3.42 -35.74 -10.48
C GLN A 599 3.46 -34.70 -11.60
N HIS A 600 3.20 -33.42 -11.30
CA HIS A 600 3.17 -32.35 -12.29
C HIS A 600 4.53 -32.12 -12.97
N LEU A 601 5.61 -32.16 -12.20
CA LEU A 601 6.98 -31.94 -12.70
C LEU A 601 7.64 -33.22 -13.24
N ASN A 602 6.98 -34.37 -13.09
CA ASN A 602 7.52 -35.70 -13.41
C ASN A 602 8.85 -35.97 -12.70
N VAL A 603 8.86 -35.82 -11.38
CA VAL A 603 10.01 -36.09 -10.50
C VAL A 603 9.58 -37.01 -9.35
N GLU A 604 10.54 -37.67 -8.70
CA GLU A 604 10.23 -38.49 -7.53
C GLU A 604 9.78 -37.62 -6.34
N PRO A 605 8.75 -38.02 -5.57
CA PRO A 605 8.32 -37.29 -4.37
C PRO A 605 9.44 -37.01 -3.38
N ALA A 606 10.42 -37.92 -3.26
CA ALA A 606 11.59 -37.76 -2.40
C ALA A 606 12.41 -36.51 -2.74
N ILE A 607 12.54 -36.15 -4.02
CA ILE A 607 13.26 -34.95 -4.47
C ILE A 607 12.54 -33.68 -3.99
N VAL A 608 11.21 -33.67 -4.07
CA VAL A 608 10.38 -32.55 -3.59
C VAL A 608 10.45 -32.46 -2.06
N THR A 609 10.43 -33.60 -1.35
CA THR A 609 10.59 -33.66 0.11
C THR A 609 11.95 -33.17 0.57
N ASP A 610 13.04 -33.48 -0.13
CA ASP A 610 14.38 -33.02 0.20
C ASP A 610 14.52 -31.49 0.02
N ALA A 611 14.03 -30.97 -1.11
CA ALA A 611 13.97 -29.53 -1.36
C ALA A 611 13.11 -28.80 -0.31
N LEU A 612 11.99 -29.40 0.10
CA LEU A 612 11.13 -28.88 1.17
C LEU A 612 11.84 -28.88 2.52
N THR A 613 12.54 -29.96 2.87
CA THR A 613 13.32 -30.07 4.11
C THR A 613 14.38 -28.99 4.16
N THR A 614 15.08 -28.76 3.05
CA THR A 614 16.03 -27.64 2.90
C THR A 614 15.36 -26.27 3.10
N ALA A 615 14.18 -26.07 2.51
CA ALA A 615 13.43 -24.82 2.66
C ALA A 615 12.93 -24.56 4.10
N VAL A 616 12.50 -25.60 4.81
CA VAL A 616 11.97 -25.49 6.20
C VAL A 616 13.09 -25.36 7.23
N THR A 617 14.25 -26.00 7.01
CA THR A 617 15.41 -25.95 7.91
C THR A 617 16.25 -24.67 7.77
N SER A 618 16.02 -23.90 6.70
CA SER A 618 16.69 -22.61 6.50
C SER A 618 16.31 -21.59 7.61
N PRO A 619 17.23 -20.72 8.07
CA PRO A 619 17.02 -19.79 9.20
C PRO A 619 15.78 -18.88 9.07
N ALA A 620 15.33 -18.61 7.83
CA ALA A 620 14.15 -17.81 7.53
C ALA A 620 12.81 -18.48 7.90
N SER A 621 12.78 -19.79 8.11
CA SER A 621 11.54 -20.58 8.30
C SER A 621 11.18 -20.80 9.78
N ARG A 622 12.17 -20.81 10.70
CA ARG A 622 11.94 -20.96 12.15
C ARG A 622 11.13 -19.83 12.80
N ALA A 623 11.09 -18.64 12.18
CA ALA A 623 10.29 -17.51 12.65
C ALA A 623 8.78 -17.64 12.35
N VAL A 624 8.40 -18.51 11.41
CA VAL A 624 7.00 -18.69 10.95
C VAL A 624 6.22 -19.63 11.88
N ASP A 625 6.85 -20.66 12.45
CA ASP A 625 6.15 -21.67 13.26
C ASP A 625 5.66 -21.18 14.62
N LEU A 626 6.36 -20.22 15.24
CA LEU A 626 5.92 -19.61 16.50
C LEU A 626 4.70 -18.69 16.32
N ALA A 627 4.46 -18.15 15.11
CA ALA A 627 3.34 -17.26 14.83
C ALA A 627 2.01 -17.98 14.50
N ARG A 628 2.06 -19.28 14.18
CA ARG A 628 0.88 -20.08 13.76
C ARG A 628 -0.02 -20.52 14.91
N GLN A 629 0.49 -20.51 16.14
CA GLN A 629 -0.25 -20.99 17.32
C GLN A 629 -1.24 -19.95 17.89
N ASP A 630 -1.19 -18.70 17.42
CA ASP A 630 -1.90 -17.55 18.04
C ASP A 630 -3.13 -17.03 17.27
N PHE A 631 -3.63 -17.74 16.25
CA PHE A 631 -4.80 -17.26 15.50
C PHE A 631 -6.06 -17.26 16.38
N PRO A 632 -6.74 -16.12 16.57
CA PRO A 632 -7.87 -16.02 17.49
C PRO A 632 -9.06 -16.87 17.03
N HIS A 633 -9.78 -17.45 17.99
CA HIS A 633 -11.04 -18.15 17.75
C HIS A 633 -12.21 -17.33 18.29
N PRO A 634 -13.37 -17.31 17.61
CA PRO A 634 -14.56 -16.72 18.18
C PRO A 634 -14.89 -17.46 19.49
N PRO A 635 -15.37 -16.76 20.53
CA PRO A 635 -15.86 -17.42 21.74
C PRO A 635 -16.96 -18.42 21.35
N ARG A 636 -16.93 -19.63 21.92
CA ARG A 636 -18.00 -20.61 21.70
C ARG A 636 -19.33 -19.97 22.10
N PRO A 637 -20.40 -20.07 21.29
CA PRO A 637 -21.71 -19.64 21.75
C PRO A 637 -22.05 -20.42 23.02
N SER A 638 -22.38 -19.69 24.09
CA SER A 638 -22.89 -20.29 25.32
C SER A 638 -24.09 -21.14 24.95
N ALA A 639 -24.06 -22.42 25.31
CA ALA A 639 -25.22 -23.29 25.15
C ALA A 639 -26.43 -22.61 25.79
N PRO A 640 -27.62 -22.64 25.17
CA PRO A 640 -28.81 -22.11 25.80
C PRO A 640 -28.98 -22.84 27.14
N THR A 641 -28.93 -22.08 28.23
CA THR A 641 -29.34 -22.56 29.55
C THR A 641 -30.84 -22.81 29.46
N ASP A 642 -31.18 -24.07 29.21
CA ASP A 642 -32.54 -24.59 29.30
C ASP A 642 -32.97 -24.54 30.77
N HIS A 643 -33.52 -23.40 31.19
CA HIS A 643 -34.29 -23.31 32.41
C HIS A 643 -35.72 -23.79 32.12
N SER A 644 -35.85 -25.11 32.02
CA SER A 644 -37.14 -25.81 32.18
C SER A 644 -37.06 -26.65 33.47
N PRO A 645 -38.04 -26.57 34.37
CA PRO A 645 -37.97 -27.22 35.67
C PRO A 645 -38.07 -28.74 35.52
N ALA A 646 -37.19 -29.45 36.24
CA ALA A 646 -37.09 -30.91 36.20
C ALA A 646 -38.40 -31.60 36.64
N PRO A 647 -38.82 -32.70 35.98
CA PRO A 647 -39.93 -33.51 36.46
C PRO A 647 -39.51 -34.29 37.72
N THR A 648 -40.36 -34.25 38.73
CA THR A 648 -40.24 -34.98 39.99
C THR A 648 -40.23 -36.49 39.76
N ARG A 649 -39.22 -37.17 40.32
CA ARG A 649 -39.07 -38.62 40.31
C ARG A 649 -39.85 -39.22 41.49
N PRO A 650 -40.59 -40.33 41.35
CA PRO A 650 -41.37 -40.91 42.44
C PRO A 650 -40.45 -41.61 43.47
N THR A 651 -40.78 -41.39 44.74
CA THR A 651 -40.12 -41.94 45.92
C THR A 651 -40.39 -43.45 46.07
N ARG A 652 -39.34 -44.26 46.25
CA ARG A 652 -39.44 -45.64 46.75
C ARG A 652 -39.29 -45.65 48.29
N PRO A 653 -40.04 -46.50 49.02
CA PRO A 653 -40.08 -46.47 50.47
C PRO A 653 -38.88 -47.18 51.11
N ARG A 654 -38.48 -46.69 52.30
CA ARG A 654 -37.44 -47.27 53.17
C ARG A 654 -37.87 -48.64 53.73
N PRO A 655 -36.97 -49.62 53.87
CA PRO A 655 -37.26 -50.86 54.58
C PRO A 655 -37.23 -50.62 56.10
N GLN A 656 -38.23 -51.17 56.79
CA GLN A 656 -38.30 -51.24 58.24
C GLN A 656 -37.35 -52.33 58.74
N HIS A 657 -36.62 -52.03 59.82
CA HIS A 657 -35.94 -53.03 60.62
C HIS A 657 -36.97 -53.93 61.31
N THR A 658 -36.86 -55.25 61.11
CA THR A 658 -37.45 -56.25 62.00
C THR A 658 -36.29 -57.08 62.58
N LYS A 659 -36.17 -57.03 63.91
CA LYS A 659 -35.41 -58.00 64.72
C LYS A 659 -36.39 -59.13 65.09
N GLN A 660 -35.84 -60.34 65.25
CA GLN A 660 -36.47 -61.56 65.83
C GLN A 660 -37.48 -62.25 64.90
N LEU A 661 -37.42 -63.56 64.65
CA LEU A 661 -36.61 -64.66 65.23
C LEU A 661 -35.71 -65.31 64.17
#